data_AF-A0A350NPZ2-F1
#
_entry.id   AF-A0A350NPZ2-F1
#
_cell.length_a   1.000
_cell.length_b   1.000
_cell.length_c   1.000
_cell.angle_alpha   90.00
_cell.angle_beta   90.00
_cell.angle_gamma   90.00
#
_symmetry.space_group_name_H-M   'P 1'
#
loop_
_entity.id
_entity.type
_entity.pdbx_description
1 polymer ?
#
loop_
_entity_poly.entity_id
_entity_poly.type
_entity_poly.pdbx_seq_one_letter_code
_entity_poly.pdbx_strand_id
1 'polypeptide(L)'
;KGHDVYENYIVDEIYCEPGNEYVSFTAKPTVLRLGKAVGDVDDLTVKDQQIRRTIQEHLDKELVLNPQGIKVLSLFFIDRVANYRYYDKDGNPHKGIYAKLFEKNYKELIQLPKYRKLAGNLRDLGADVSKVHNGYFSQDKKGIMKDTSGTTAADENAYNLIMKDKEQLLSFDSKLRFIFSHSALREGWDNPNVFQICTLNETHSEVKKRQEIGRGLRLCVNQNGERQYGNSINTLTVMANESYIEFAAGLQHEYEEDEGIRFGILETYSFANISVKHADGTTAYLGEEKSGDIYHLFTKKGYIDKTGRVQDKLRKALRDDLLEVPEDVIASKPAITAICKRVCGSLKIRPANNKRVVTPNKEVLLSPDFKDLWDRIKYKTTYSVDFDSNKLIEKCCDEMRRTMGTIQPAKLIFTEASLNVTEGGVLTKEHKHRGMYVQTIRQPLPDIVTYLQNATNLTRRTIADILVRSKTLNIFYKNPQRYMEEVSAIMKRQMRSLLVDGIKYTRLGDDEYYAQELFETEELTGYLEHNMIASKKSAYHYVVYDSANEKTFAERFEANNAVKLYAKLPSWFKISTPLGSYNPDWAILIEQDGEKKLYFILETKGSTLKEDLRQTESGKIECGRRHFAALGEQITFDIADKFDDFIERF
;
A
#
# COMPACT_ATOMS: atom_id res chain seq x y z
N LYS A 1 0.34 -11.09 41.94
CA LYS A 1 1.77 -10.72 41.80
C LYS A 1 1.81 -9.21 41.75
N GLY A 2 2.41 -8.54 42.74
CA GLY A 2 2.45 -7.07 42.79
C GLY A 2 3.32 -6.53 41.67
N HIS A 3 2.96 -5.39 41.09
CA HIS A 3 3.81 -4.68 40.14
C HIS A 3 5.07 -4.21 40.87
N ASP A 4 6.26 -4.51 40.32
CA ASP A 4 7.57 -4.11 40.85
C ASP A 4 7.67 -2.58 41.08
N VAL A 5 6.84 -1.80 40.40
CA VAL A 5 6.71 -0.34 40.57
C VAL A 5 6.30 0.07 41.99
N TYR A 6 5.58 -0.78 42.73
CA TYR A 6 5.15 -0.53 44.11
C TYR A 6 6.10 -1.11 45.16
N GLU A 7 7.24 -1.66 44.74
CA GLU A 7 8.25 -2.16 45.67
C GLU A 7 8.77 -1.01 46.55
N ASN A 8 8.74 -1.23 47.88
CA ASN A 8 9.08 -0.25 48.91
C ASN A 8 8.12 0.95 49.08
N TYR A 9 6.91 0.92 48.52
CA TYR A 9 5.84 1.86 48.92
C TYR A 9 5.12 1.35 50.18
N ILE A 10 5.69 1.68 51.34
CA ILE A 10 5.07 1.43 52.65
C ILE A 10 4.36 2.70 53.09
N VAL A 11 3.04 2.64 53.29
CA VAL A 11 2.24 3.80 53.71
C VAL A 11 2.70 4.28 55.08
N ASP A 12 2.99 5.57 55.20
CA ASP A 12 3.38 6.24 56.43
C ASP A 12 2.18 6.96 57.06
N GLU A 13 1.60 7.93 56.33
CA GLU A 13 0.44 8.69 56.77
C GLU A 13 -0.66 8.69 55.70
N ILE A 14 -1.92 8.68 56.15
CA ILE A 14 -3.10 8.98 55.32
C ILE A 14 -3.80 10.18 55.95
N TYR A 15 -3.87 11.27 55.20
CA TYR A 15 -4.49 12.53 55.60
C TYR A 15 -5.81 12.72 54.83
N CYS A 16 -6.90 13.00 55.55
CA CYS A 16 -8.27 12.92 55.02
C CYS A 16 -9.06 14.24 55.14
N GLU A 17 -8.39 15.37 55.37
CA GLU A 17 -9.08 16.67 55.42
C GLU A 17 -9.62 17.05 54.02
N PRO A 18 -10.91 17.42 53.89
CA PRO A 18 -11.49 17.82 52.61
C PRO A 18 -10.69 18.92 51.90
N GLY A 19 -10.15 18.61 50.73
CA GLY A 19 -9.33 19.53 49.92
C GLY A 19 -7.83 19.51 50.23
N ASN A 20 -7.37 18.73 51.20
CA ASN A 20 -5.95 18.52 51.49
C ASN A 20 -5.58 17.03 51.61
N GLU A 21 -6.36 16.14 51.02
CA GLU A 21 -6.18 14.70 51.18
C GLU A 21 -4.88 14.19 50.53
N TYR A 22 -4.13 13.38 51.27
CA TYR A 22 -2.89 12.77 50.77
C TYR A 22 -2.52 11.45 51.45
N VAL A 23 -1.61 10.70 50.81
CA VAL A 23 -0.93 9.53 51.37
C VAL A 23 0.58 9.75 51.27
N SER A 24 1.32 9.58 52.37
CA SER A 24 2.79 9.61 52.38
C SER A 24 3.37 8.20 52.52
N PHE A 25 4.67 8.03 52.23
CA PHE A 25 5.33 6.72 52.29
C PHE A 25 6.64 6.77 53.07
N THR A 26 6.92 5.73 53.87
CA THR A 26 8.04 5.73 54.82
C THR A 26 9.40 5.74 54.12
N ALA A 27 9.50 5.09 52.95
CA ALA A 27 10.75 4.93 52.23
C ALA A 27 10.94 5.95 51.08
N LYS A 28 9.97 6.82 50.82
CA LYS A 28 10.01 7.78 49.70
C LYS A 28 9.42 9.14 50.09
N PRO A 29 10.09 10.27 49.78
CA PRO A 29 9.63 11.61 50.15
C PRO A 29 8.38 12.10 49.38
N THR A 30 7.82 11.29 48.47
CA THR A 30 6.71 11.66 47.61
C THR A 30 5.37 11.53 48.33
N VAL A 31 4.56 12.60 48.29
CA VAL A 31 3.19 12.62 48.83
C VAL A 31 2.19 12.46 47.68
N LEU A 32 1.28 11.48 47.79
CA LEU A 32 0.31 11.10 46.77
C LEU A 32 -1.05 11.71 47.09
N ARG A 33 -1.47 12.68 46.28
CA ARG A 33 -2.76 13.38 46.44
C ARG A 33 -3.88 12.68 45.70
N LEU A 34 -5.12 12.94 46.12
CA LEU A 34 -6.33 12.37 45.53
C LEU A 34 -6.36 12.59 43.99
N GLY A 35 -6.46 11.50 43.23
CA GLY A 35 -6.46 11.51 41.76
C GLY A 35 -5.09 11.53 41.07
N LYS A 36 -3.97 11.37 41.81
CA LYS A 36 -2.62 11.27 41.23
C LYS A 36 -2.06 9.85 41.38
N ALA A 37 -1.65 9.23 40.28
CA ALA A 37 -0.94 7.94 40.29
C ALA A 37 0.57 8.15 40.47
N VAL A 38 1.26 7.16 41.02
CA VAL A 38 2.72 7.16 41.18
C VAL A 38 3.31 6.00 40.37
N GLY A 39 4.25 6.32 39.48
CA GLY A 39 4.85 5.35 38.54
C GLY A 39 4.31 5.40 37.12
N ASP A 40 3.30 6.25 36.86
CA ASP A 40 2.92 6.61 35.49
C ASP A 40 4.01 7.51 34.88
N VAL A 41 4.41 7.22 33.64
CA VAL A 41 5.13 8.19 32.82
C VAL A 41 4.22 9.42 32.76
N ASP A 42 4.71 10.60 33.15
CA ASP A 42 3.92 11.84 33.11
C ASP A 42 3.21 11.93 31.75
N ASP A 43 1.88 11.80 31.73
CA ASP A 43 1.05 11.73 30.52
C ASP A 43 1.35 12.91 29.58
N LEU A 44 1.66 14.07 30.16
CA LEU A 44 2.08 15.24 29.41
C LEU A 44 3.44 15.03 28.72
N THR A 45 4.38 14.34 29.36
CA THR A 45 5.67 13.96 28.78
C THR A 45 5.49 12.96 27.62
N VAL A 46 4.59 11.98 27.74
CA VAL A 46 4.26 11.08 26.62
C VAL A 46 3.69 11.85 25.45
N LYS A 47 2.70 12.73 25.71
CA LYS A 47 2.07 13.59 24.69
C LYS A 47 3.08 14.54 24.05
N ASP A 48 4.01 15.12 24.83
CA ASP A 48 5.09 15.96 24.30
C ASP A 48 5.98 15.18 23.33
N GLN A 49 6.37 13.95 23.69
CA GLN A 49 7.16 13.08 22.81
C GLN A 49 6.39 12.68 21.55
N GLN A 50 5.09 12.40 21.65
CA GLN A 50 4.25 12.11 20.48
C GLN A 50 4.15 13.30 19.54
N ILE A 51 3.92 14.50 20.07
CA ILE A 51 3.89 15.75 19.29
C ILE A 51 5.25 15.94 18.60
N ARG A 52 6.34 15.85 19.35
CA ARG A 52 7.71 15.99 18.85
C ARG A 52 8.00 14.98 17.74
N ARG A 53 7.68 13.71 17.95
CA ARG A 53 7.93 12.65 16.97
C ARG A 53 7.08 12.82 15.72
N THR A 54 5.83 13.23 15.86
CA THR A 54 4.94 13.52 14.71
C THR A 54 5.51 14.66 13.86
N ILE A 55 5.98 15.74 14.50
CA ILE A 55 6.64 16.85 13.78
C ILE A 55 7.90 16.35 13.07
N GLN A 56 8.71 15.54 13.74
CA GLN A 56 9.92 14.99 13.15
C GLN A 56 9.62 14.14 11.91
N GLU A 57 8.69 13.18 11.99
CA GLU A 57 8.28 12.36 10.84
C GLU A 57 7.69 13.19 9.71
N HIS A 58 6.95 14.25 10.04
CA HIS A 58 6.43 15.19 9.04
C HIS A 58 7.56 15.87 8.28
N LEU A 59 8.54 16.46 8.99
CA LEU A 59 9.67 17.15 8.36
C LEU A 59 10.56 16.18 7.58
N ASP A 60 10.79 14.98 8.09
CA ASP A 60 11.54 13.92 7.39
C ASP A 60 10.80 13.49 6.11
N LYS A 61 9.46 13.42 6.13
CA LYS A 61 8.65 13.13 4.94
C LYS A 61 8.70 14.28 3.94
N GLU A 62 8.69 15.52 4.41
CA GLU A 62 8.80 16.71 3.55
C GLU A 62 10.14 16.78 2.81
N LEU A 63 11.24 16.37 3.44
CA LEU A 63 12.55 16.30 2.77
C LEU A 63 12.51 15.42 1.51
N VAL A 64 11.74 14.34 1.56
CA VAL A 64 11.63 13.36 0.48
C VAL A 64 10.54 13.76 -0.54
N LEU A 65 9.41 14.26 -0.06
CA LEU A 65 8.20 14.44 -0.88
C LEU A 65 8.04 15.84 -1.49
N ASN A 66 8.55 16.89 -0.85
CA ASN A 66 8.45 18.24 -1.40
C ASN A 66 9.15 18.37 -2.77
N PRO A 67 10.36 17.80 -3.00
CA PRO A 67 11.00 17.80 -4.32
C PRO A 67 10.18 17.09 -5.40
N GLN A 68 9.30 16.16 -5.03
CA GLN A 68 8.40 15.43 -5.94
C GLN A 68 7.08 16.18 -6.19
N GLY A 69 6.96 17.42 -5.70
CA GLY A 69 5.74 18.20 -5.81
C GLY A 69 4.60 17.71 -4.92
N ILE A 70 4.88 16.95 -3.86
CA ILE A 70 3.85 16.40 -2.97
C ILE A 70 3.92 17.14 -1.63
N LYS A 71 2.85 17.85 -1.30
CA LYS A 71 2.73 18.51 0.00
C LYS A 71 2.35 17.49 1.08
N VAL A 72 3.00 17.56 2.24
CA VAL A 72 2.75 16.67 3.38
C VAL A 72 1.78 17.34 4.36
N LEU A 73 0.78 16.60 4.85
CA LEU A 73 -0.12 17.02 5.92
C LEU A 73 -0.08 16.03 7.09
N SER A 74 -0.24 16.55 8.31
CA SER A 74 -0.41 15.73 9.53
C SER A 74 -1.66 16.14 10.30
N LEU A 75 -2.29 15.14 10.92
CA LEU A 75 -3.51 15.31 11.70
C LEU A 75 -3.26 14.90 13.16
N PHE A 76 -3.64 15.77 14.10
CA PHE A 76 -3.64 15.53 15.53
C PHE A 76 -5.08 15.40 16.02
N PHE A 77 -5.39 14.28 16.67
CA PHE A 77 -6.64 14.12 17.41
C PHE A 77 -6.42 14.44 18.88
N ILE A 78 -7.12 15.45 19.37
CA ILE A 78 -6.98 15.94 20.75
C ILE A 78 -8.17 15.53 21.60
N ASP A 79 -7.93 15.40 22.90
CA ASP A 79 -8.91 15.07 23.93
C ASP A 79 -9.83 16.24 24.27
N ARG A 80 -9.33 17.49 24.27
CA ARG A 80 -10.13 18.70 24.56
C ARG A 80 -9.71 19.88 23.72
N VAL A 81 -10.68 20.68 23.26
CA VAL A 81 -10.41 21.91 22.48
C VAL A 81 -9.51 22.87 23.27
N ALA A 82 -9.77 23.03 24.58
CA ALA A 82 -8.99 23.87 25.48
C ALA A 82 -7.49 23.51 25.54
N ASN A 83 -7.12 22.25 25.29
CA ASN A 83 -5.73 21.83 25.25
C ASN A 83 -4.99 22.39 24.02
N TYR A 84 -5.73 22.82 22.99
CA TYR A 84 -5.18 23.51 21.84
C TYR A 84 -5.46 25.03 21.87
N ARG A 85 -6.70 25.44 22.13
CA ARG A 85 -7.16 26.84 22.16
C ARG A 85 -8.26 27.01 23.19
N TYR A 86 -8.11 28.02 24.05
CA TYR A 86 -9.16 28.44 24.99
C TYR A 86 -9.39 29.94 24.86
N TYR A 87 -10.51 30.43 25.41
CA TYR A 87 -10.88 31.84 25.37
C TYR A 87 -10.91 32.40 26.79
N ASP A 88 -10.39 33.61 26.99
CA ASP A 88 -10.54 34.30 28.27
C ASP A 88 -11.96 34.87 28.45
N LYS A 89 -12.20 35.51 29.60
CA LYS A 89 -13.51 36.11 29.92
C LYS A 89 -13.93 37.21 28.92
N ASP A 90 -12.96 37.79 28.23
CA ASP A 90 -13.16 38.86 27.25
C ASP A 90 -13.29 38.30 25.81
N GLY A 91 -13.25 36.97 25.65
CA GLY A 91 -13.39 36.29 24.36
C GLY A 91 -12.11 36.27 23.52
N ASN A 92 -10.96 36.63 24.07
CA ASN A 92 -9.69 36.59 23.34
C ASN A 92 -9.14 35.16 23.29
N PRO A 93 -8.65 34.69 22.13
CA PRO A 93 -8.07 33.36 21.99
C PRO A 93 -6.68 33.27 22.64
N HIS A 94 -6.49 32.24 23.46
CA HIS A 94 -5.21 31.87 24.07
C HIS A 94 -4.79 30.46 23.66
N LYS A 95 -3.48 30.25 23.59
CA LYS A 95 -2.89 28.94 23.23
C LYS A 95 -2.99 27.98 24.40
N GLY A 96 -3.62 26.83 24.16
CA GLY A 96 -3.62 25.69 25.06
C GLY A 96 -2.25 25.01 25.14
N ILE A 97 -2.13 24.00 26.01
CA ILE A 97 -0.87 23.32 26.28
C ILE A 97 -0.26 22.63 25.06
N TYR A 98 -1.06 21.94 24.24
CA TYR A 98 -0.59 21.26 23.03
C TYR A 98 -0.12 22.24 21.95
N ALA A 99 -0.77 23.40 21.81
CA ALA A 99 -0.30 24.43 20.88
C ALA A 99 1.06 24.99 21.31
N LYS A 100 1.28 25.19 22.62
CA LYS A 100 2.58 25.62 23.16
C LYS A 100 3.67 24.56 22.96
N LEU A 101 3.37 23.30 23.26
CA LEU A 101 4.30 22.18 23.05
C LEU A 101 4.63 21.99 21.57
N PHE A 102 3.63 22.10 20.69
CA PHE A 102 3.83 22.04 19.25
C PHE A 102 4.78 23.13 18.78
N GLU A 103 4.52 24.40 19.14
CA GLU A 103 5.36 25.52 18.69
C GLU A 103 6.79 25.41 19.21
N LYS A 104 6.97 24.97 20.46
CA LYS A 104 8.29 24.71 21.04
C LYS A 104 9.05 23.64 20.24
N ASN A 105 8.46 22.44 20.11
CA ASN A 105 9.09 21.32 19.43
C ASN A 105 9.36 21.63 17.94
N TYR A 106 8.44 22.33 17.28
CA TYR A 106 8.60 22.70 15.88
C TYR A 106 9.81 23.62 15.67
N LYS A 107 9.95 24.66 16.50
CA LYS A 107 11.08 25.61 16.43
C LYS A 107 12.41 24.91 16.68
N GLU A 108 12.47 24.03 17.67
CA GLU A 108 13.69 23.26 17.96
C GLU A 108 14.06 22.33 16.80
N LEU A 109 13.08 21.59 16.25
CA LEU A 109 13.33 20.61 15.20
C LEU A 109 13.71 21.29 13.89
N ILE A 110 13.01 22.33 13.45
CA ILE A 110 13.26 22.96 12.13
C ILE A 110 14.64 23.62 12.03
N GLN A 111 15.25 23.97 13.15
CA GLN A 111 16.60 24.55 13.21
C GLN A 111 17.71 23.51 13.03
N LEU A 112 17.40 22.20 13.10
CA LEU A 112 18.39 21.16 12.91
C LEU A 112 19.02 21.23 11.50
N PRO A 113 20.34 21.04 11.35
CA PRO A 113 21.04 21.18 10.08
C PRO A 113 20.41 20.40 8.92
N LYS A 114 19.88 19.20 9.20
CA LYS A 114 19.25 18.34 8.18
C LYS A 114 18.05 18.98 7.48
N TYR A 115 17.32 19.89 8.13
CA TYR A 115 16.14 20.53 7.56
C TYR A 115 16.42 21.88 6.90
N ARG A 116 17.67 22.34 6.83
CA ARG A 116 18.02 23.60 6.14
C ARG A 116 17.57 23.61 4.68
N LYS A 117 17.54 22.46 4.01
CA LYS A 117 17.03 22.34 2.62
C LYS A 117 15.55 22.68 2.51
N LEU A 118 14.76 22.47 3.57
CA LEU A 118 13.34 22.86 3.62
C LEU A 118 13.14 24.37 3.78
N ALA A 119 14.15 25.09 4.27
CA ALA A 119 14.10 26.53 4.44
C ALA A 119 14.21 27.29 3.11
N GLY A 120 15.05 26.81 2.18
CA GLY A 120 15.41 27.55 0.97
C GLY A 120 14.31 27.73 -0.06
N ASN A 121 13.32 26.82 -0.13
CA ASN A 121 12.36 26.82 -1.23
C ASN A 121 10.99 27.44 -0.93
N LEU A 122 10.61 27.70 0.33
CA LEU A 122 9.25 28.22 0.66
C LEU A 122 9.10 28.76 2.10
N ARG A 123 10.17 28.86 2.90
CA ARG A 123 10.03 28.99 4.36
C ARG A 123 11.10 29.89 4.94
N ASP A 124 10.73 31.14 5.22
CA ASP A 124 11.46 31.94 6.19
C ASP A 124 11.70 31.08 7.43
N LEU A 125 12.96 30.88 7.80
CA LEU A 125 13.37 30.17 9.02
C LEU A 125 12.78 30.81 10.30
N GLY A 126 12.21 32.02 10.18
CA GLY A 126 11.43 32.74 11.19
C GLY A 126 9.93 32.83 10.89
N ALA A 127 9.38 32.04 9.95
CA ALA A 127 7.96 32.01 9.67
C ALA A 127 7.18 31.78 10.97
N ASP A 128 6.24 32.68 11.23
CA ASP A 128 5.33 32.63 12.37
C ASP A 128 4.74 31.23 12.48
N VAL A 129 5.23 30.45 13.45
CA VAL A 129 4.88 29.03 13.62
C VAL A 129 3.37 28.87 13.76
N SER A 130 2.68 29.91 14.25
CA SER A 130 1.22 29.95 14.32
C SER A 130 0.52 29.77 12.96
N LYS A 131 1.21 29.99 11.83
CA LYS A 131 0.67 29.82 10.46
C LYS A 131 0.82 28.40 9.92
N VAL A 132 1.60 27.54 10.56
CA VAL A 132 1.86 26.17 10.07
C VAL A 132 0.87 25.15 10.64
N HIS A 133 0.21 25.51 11.75
CA HIS A 133 -0.80 24.70 12.40
C HIS A 133 -2.10 25.47 12.62
N ASN A 134 -3.23 24.78 12.55
CA ASN A 134 -4.52 25.34 12.96
C ASN A 134 -5.46 24.25 13.46
N GLY A 135 -6.54 24.64 14.15
CA GLY A 135 -7.54 23.72 14.71
C GLY A 135 -8.83 23.68 13.90
N TYR A 136 -9.48 22.52 13.88
CA TYR A 136 -10.85 22.30 13.41
C TYR A 136 -11.70 21.78 14.58
N PHE A 137 -12.75 22.52 14.93
CA PHE A 137 -13.66 22.17 16.02
C PHE A 137 -15.11 22.34 15.54
N SER A 138 -15.84 21.22 15.34
CA SER A 138 -17.20 21.27 14.78
C SER A 138 -18.26 21.68 15.81
N GLN A 139 -19.21 22.53 15.42
CA GLN A 139 -20.41 22.92 16.22
C GLN A 139 -21.64 22.09 15.87
N ASP A 140 -22.33 21.48 16.84
CA ASP A 140 -23.50 20.62 16.59
C ASP A 140 -24.77 21.38 16.12
N LYS A 141 -25.64 20.71 15.35
CA LYS A 141 -26.85 21.30 14.70
C LYS A 141 -27.94 21.80 15.66
N LYS A 142 -27.80 21.57 16.97
CA LYS A 142 -28.74 22.01 18.03
C LYS A 142 -28.22 23.16 18.89
N GLY A 143 -27.07 23.76 18.56
CA GLY A 143 -26.56 24.93 19.29
C GLY A 143 -26.12 24.66 20.74
N ILE A 144 -26.07 23.40 21.19
CA ILE A 144 -25.55 23.05 22.52
C ILE A 144 -24.05 22.80 22.41
N MET A 145 -23.28 23.69 23.02
CA MET A 145 -21.81 23.68 23.05
C MET A 145 -21.30 22.49 23.87
N LYS A 146 -20.42 21.67 23.29
CA LYS A 146 -19.48 20.85 24.06
C LYS A 146 -18.19 21.65 24.22
N ASP A 147 -18.02 22.22 25.41
CA ASP A 147 -16.80 22.82 25.97
C ASP A 147 -15.90 23.59 24.99
N THR A 148 -16.40 24.69 24.44
CA THR A 148 -15.70 25.99 24.26
C THR A 148 -16.60 27.01 23.53
N SER A 149 -16.58 28.26 24.00
CA SER A 149 -17.31 29.41 23.45
C SER A 149 -16.58 30.03 22.24
N GLY A 150 -16.47 29.30 21.14
CA GLY A 150 -15.75 29.74 19.93
C GLY A 150 -16.67 30.02 18.75
N THR A 151 -17.17 31.26 18.64
CA THR A 151 -17.76 31.80 17.41
C THR A 151 -16.89 32.97 16.97
N THR A 152 -15.67 32.69 16.53
CA THR A 152 -14.73 33.72 16.06
C THR A 152 -14.45 33.58 14.57
N ALA A 153 -14.16 34.69 13.89
CA ALA A 153 -13.79 34.70 12.46
C ALA A 153 -12.55 33.83 12.16
N ALA A 154 -11.68 33.61 13.16
CA ALA A 154 -10.53 32.73 13.04
C ALA A 154 -10.93 31.24 12.91
N ASP A 155 -12.00 30.84 13.61
CA ASP A 155 -12.53 29.47 13.54
C ASP A 155 -13.28 29.24 12.21
N GLU A 156 -14.00 30.25 11.70
CA GLU A 156 -14.66 30.18 10.39
C GLU A 156 -13.66 30.10 9.22
N ASN A 157 -12.58 30.87 9.27
CA ASN A 157 -11.54 30.84 8.24
C ASN A 157 -10.77 29.50 8.23
N ALA A 158 -10.46 28.96 9.41
CA ALA A 158 -9.86 27.64 9.53
C ALA A 158 -10.80 26.55 9.00
N TYR A 159 -12.08 26.64 9.34
CA TYR A 159 -13.11 25.73 8.86
C TYR A 159 -13.23 25.76 7.33
N ASN A 160 -13.31 26.95 6.72
CA ASN A 160 -13.43 27.10 5.27
C ASN A 160 -12.20 26.54 4.54
N LEU A 161 -10.98 26.83 5.01
CA LEU A 161 -9.76 26.30 4.38
C LEU A 161 -9.65 24.76 4.49
N ILE A 162 -10.05 24.19 5.63
CA ILE A 162 -9.92 22.74 5.88
C ILE A 162 -11.05 21.95 5.20
N MET A 163 -12.25 22.53 5.06
CA MET A 163 -13.45 21.83 4.56
C MET A 163 -13.90 22.21 3.16
N LYS A 164 -13.77 23.48 2.77
CA LYS A 164 -14.20 24.01 1.47
C LYS A 164 -13.03 24.12 0.50
N ASP A 165 -11.94 24.76 0.91
CA ASP A 165 -10.80 25.06 0.02
C ASP A 165 -9.70 23.98 0.11
N LYS A 166 -10.12 22.71 0.02
CA LYS A 166 -9.22 21.54 0.19
C LYS A 166 -8.08 21.50 -0.83
N GLU A 167 -8.31 22.01 -2.03
CA GLU A 167 -7.29 22.12 -3.07
C GLU A 167 -6.21 23.15 -2.69
N GLN A 168 -6.61 24.27 -2.07
CA GLN A 168 -5.68 25.26 -1.55
C GLN A 168 -4.84 24.69 -0.40
N LEU A 169 -5.42 23.80 0.42
CA LEU A 169 -4.67 23.09 1.45
C LEU A 169 -3.59 22.15 0.87
N LEU A 170 -3.75 21.65 -0.36
CA LEU A 170 -2.77 20.82 -1.06
C LEU A 170 -1.68 21.64 -1.78
N SER A 171 -1.94 22.92 -2.06
CA SER A 171 -0.95 23.84 -2.64
C SER A 171 0.16 24.20 -1.65
N PHE A 172 1.39 24.31 -2.15
CA PHE A 172 2.52 24.85 -1.38
C PHE A 172 2.34 26.31 -0.95
N ASP A 173 1.46 27.08 -1.59
CA ASP A 173 1.15 28.45 -1.20
C ASP A 173 0.49 28.54 0.18
N SER A 174 -0.25 27.49 0.56
CA SER A 174 -0.82 27.37 1.89
C SER A 174 0.24 26.92 2.89
N LYS A 175 0.50 27.76 3.91
CA LYS A 175 1.46 27.42 4.98
C LYS A 175 0.92 26.36 5.94
N LEU A 176 -0.40 26.20 6.03
CA LEU A 176 -1.05 25.24 6.92
C LEU A 176 -0.71 23.81 6.49
N ARG A 177 -0.21 23.01 7.43
CA ARG A 177 0.18 21.62 7.20
C ARG A 177 0.02 20.69 8.42
N PHE A 178 -0.21 21.25 9.59
CA PHE A 178 -0.58 20.51 10.80
C PHE A 178 -2.00 20.89 11.23
N ILE A 179 -2.87 19.90 11.40
CA ILE A 179 -4.29 20.12 11.68
C ILE A 179 -4.60 19.48 13.02
N PHE A 180 -5.24 20.22 13.93
CA PHE A 180 -5.69 19.71 15.22
C PHE A 180 -7.21 19.53 15.19
N SER A 181 -7.73 18.40 15.63
CA SER A 181 -9.17 18.11 15.63
C SER A 181 -9.60 17.41 16.92
N HIS A 182 -10.73 17.83 17.50
CA HIS A 182 -11.31 17.18 18.68
C HIS A 182 -12.29 16.04 18.32
N SER A 183 -12.95 16.16 17.17
CA SER A 183 -13.88 15.16 16.65
C SER A 183 -13.35 14.54 15.37
N ALA A 184 -13.87 13.36 14.99
CA ALA A 184 -13.75 12.90 13.63
C ALA A 184 -14.25 14.02 12.70
N LEU A 185 -13.45 14.34 11.69
CA LEU A 185 -13.76 15.39 10.72
C LEU A 185 -15.13 15.06 10.06
N ARG A 186 -15.94 16.04 9.68
CA ARG A 186 -17.30 15.76 9.15
C ARG A 186 -17.26 14.95 7.85
N GLU A 187 -18.41 14.39 7.46
CA GLU A 187 -18.62 13.87 6.10
C GLU A 187 -18.18 14.93 5.09
N GLY A 188 -17.35 14.51 4.13
CA GLY A 188 -16.76 15.39 3.13
C GLY A 188 -15.30 15.78 3.36
N TRP A 189 -14.70 15.54 4.54
CA TRP A 189 -13.25 15.67 4.68
C TRP A 189 -12.51 14.44 4.13
N ASP A 190 -11.78 14.69 3.06
CA ASP A 190 -11.10 13.72 2.23
C ASP A 190 -9.86 14.39 1.66
N ASN A 191 -8.72 14.23 2.34
CA ASN A 191 -7.46 14.74 1.86
C ASN A 191 -6.47 13.58 1.65
N PRO A 192 -6.00 13.37 0.40
CA PRO A 192 -5.13 12.25 0.07
C PRO A 192 -3.69 12.38 0.58
N ASN A 193 -3.28 13.57 1.05
CA ASN A 193 -1.89 13.86 1.42
C ASN A 193 -1.65 13.86 2.95
N VAL A 194 -2.49 13.16 3.70
CA VAL A 194 -2.33 12.97 5.14
C VAL A 194 -1.36 11.79 5.36
N PHE A 195 -0.15 12.09 5.81
CA PHE A 195 0.90 11.07 6.01
C PHE A 195 1.12 10.70 7.46
N GLN A 196 0.67 11.53 8.40
CA GLN A 196 0.78 11.25 9.83
C GLN A 196 -0.54 11.51 10.55
N ILE A 197 -0.92 10.57 11.41
CA ILE A 197 -2.01 10.73 12.36
C ILE A 197 -1.46 10.53 13.76
N CYS A 198 -1.66 11.50 14.64
CA CYS A 198 -1.27 11.44 16.03
C CYS A 198 -2.51 11.50 16.91
N THR A 199 -2.77 10.44 17.67
CA THR A 199 -3.89 10.37 18.61
C THR A 199 -3.39 10.72 20.00
N LEU A 200 -3.64 11.95 20.43
CA LEU A 200 -3.35 12.45 21.79
C LEU A 200 -4.53 12.21 22.75
N ASN A 201 -5.59 11.54 22.29
CA ASN A 201 -6.77 11.20 23.08
C ASN A 201 -6.74 9.73 23.52
N GLU A 202 -7.25 9.47 24.72
CA GLU A 202 -7.52 8.11 25.21
C GLU A 202 -8.94 7.74 24.79
N THR A 203 -9.14 7.41 23.52
CA THR A 203 -10.47 7.04 23.04
C THR A 203 -10.69 5.54 23.27
N HIS A 204 -11.62 5.17 24.16
CA HIS A 204 -12.01 3.76 24.38
C HIS A 204 -12.94 3.17 23.30
N SER A 205 -13.36 3.98 22.31
CA SER A 205 -14.27 3.54 21.24
C SER A 205 -13.50 3.22 19.95
N GLU A 206 -13.46 1.94 19.58
CA GLU A 206 -12.80 1.41 18.38
C GLU A 206 -13.40 1.98 17.08
N VAL A 207 -14.73 2.10 17.01
CA VAL A 207 -15.48 2.68 15.87
C VAL A 207 -15.07 4.12 15.54
N LYS A 208 -14.76 4.95 16.55
CA LYS A 208 -14.32 6.35 16.32
C LYS A 208 -12.88 6.40 15.78
N LYS A 209 -11.98 5.55 16.30
CA LYS A 209 -10.61 5.41 15.81
C LYS A 209 -10.58 4.94 14.35
N ARG A 210 -11.51 4.06 13.94
CA ARG A 210 -11.71 3.60 12.55
C ARG A 210 -11.94 4.75 11.56
N GLN A 211 -12.89 5.63 11.87
CA GLN A 211 -13.22 6.78 11.01
C GLN A 211 -12.09 7.81 10.94
N GLU A 212 -11.27 7.89 11.98
CA GLU A 212 -10.14 8.82 12.07
C GLU A 212 -8.97 8.37 11.19
N ILE A 213 -8.64 7.07 11.19
CA ILE A 213 -7.52 6.49 10.42
C ILE A 213 -7.87 6.24 8.95
N GLY A 214 -9.10 5.82 8.63
CA GLY A 214 -9.53 5.55 7.25
C GLY A 214 -9.38 6.75 6.31
N ARG A 215 -9.23 7.96 6.85
CA ARG A 215 -9.05 9.20 6.09
C ARG A 215 -7.61 9.42 5.60
N GLY A 216 -6.63 8.72 6.16
CA GLY A 216 -5.21 8.77 5.75
C GLY A 216 -4.76 7.65 4.81
N LEU A 217 -5.65 6.72 4.44
CA LEU A 217 -5.31 5.53 3.62
C LEU A 217 -5.42 5.76 2.11
N ARG A 218 -5.57 7.00 1.67
CA ARG A 218 -5.76 7.35 0.27
C ARG A 218 -4.41 7.56 -0.42
N LEU A 219 -4.37 7.29 -1.72
CA LEU A 219 -3.18 7.57 -2.54
C LEU A 219 -3.01 9.09 -2.68
N CYS A 220 -1.84 9.59 -2.27
CA CYS A 220 -1.48 10.99 -2.33
C CYS A 220 -1.42 11.53 -3.77
N VAL A 221 -1.49 12.85 -3.90
CA VAL A 221 -1.41 13.58 -5.17
C VAL A 221 -0.25 14.58 -5.16
N ASN A 222 0.34 14.81 -6.33
CA ASN A 222 1.31 15.89 -6.54
C ASN A 222 0.60 17.24 -6.83
N GLN A 223 1.36 18.32 -7.03
CA GLN A 223 0.81 19.65 -7.34
C GLN A 223 0.01 19.70 -8.65
N ASN A 224 0.20 18.74 -9.56
CA ASN A 224 -0.57 18.63 -10.80
C ASN A 224 -1.90 17.87 -10.60
N GLY A 225 -2.20 17.40 -9.37
CA GLY A 225 -3.37 16.59 -9.05
C GLY A 225 -3.23 15.11 -9.44
N GLU A 226 -2.04 14.66 -9.85
CA GLU A 226 -1.80 13.28 -10.28
C GLU A 226 -1.56 12.37 -9.08
N ARG A 227 -2.28 11.23 -9.05
CA ARG A 227 -2.12 10.22 -7.99
C ARG A 227 -0.77 9.53 -8.07
N GLN A 228 -0.10 9.41 -6.94
CA GLN A 228 1.20 8.78 -6.82
C GLN A 228 1.03 7.36 -6.27
N TYR A 229 1.69 6.40 -6.91
CA TYR A 229 1.60 4.98 -6.56
C TYR A 229 2.91 4.49 -5.95
N GLY A 230 2.83 3.51 -5.06
CA GLY A 230 4.00 2.89 -4.42
C GLY A 230 3.97 2.99 -2.90
N ASN A 231 4.42 1.92 -2.25
CA ASN A 231 4.38 1.78 -0.79
C ASN A 231 5.37 2.73 -0.10
N SER A 232 6.51 3.04 -0.72
CA SER A 232 7.50 3.98 -0.18
C SER A 232 6.95 5.41 -0.03
N ILE A 233 6.06 5.82 -0.94
CA ILE A 233 5.40 7.12 -0.91
C ILE A 233 4.19 7.07 0.02
N ASN A 234 3.24 6.15 -0.23
CA ASN A 234 1.95 6.07 0.46
C ASN A 234 2.00 5.21 1.72
N THR A 235 2.87 5.59 2.66
CA THR A 235 2.88 5.01 4.02
C THR A 235 2.30 6.03 4.99
N LEU A 236 1.20 5.67 5.65
CA LEU A 236 0.61 6.42 6.76
C LEU A 236 1.30 6.02 8.07
N THR A 237 1.85 7.00 8.79
CA THR A 237 2.43 6.80 10.11
C THR A 237 1.43 7.16 11.19
N VAL A 238 1.15 6.25 12.12
CA VAL A 238 0.22 6.48 13.23
C VAL A 238 0.99 6.51 14.55
N MET A 239 0.81 7.57 15.34
CA MET A 239 1.35 7.70 16.70
C MET A 239 0.23 7.41 17.71
N ALA A 240 0.37 6.35 18.51
CA ALA A 240 -0.62 5.89 19.48
C ALA A 240 0.01 5.54 20.84
N ASN A 241 -0.82 5.51 21.91
CA ASN A 241 -0.41 5.24 23.29
C ASN A 241 -0.29 3.74 23.64
N GLU A 242 -0.93 2.85 22.89
CA GLU A 242 -1.03 1.42 23.21
C GLU A 242 -0.22 0.53 22.23
N SER A 243 0.00 -0.73 22.63
CA SER A 243 0.56 -1.78 21.76
C SER A 243 -0.32 -1.96 20.52
N TYR A 244 0.12 -1.35 19.41
CA TYR A 244 -0.59 -1.30 18.13
C TYR A 244 -0.98 -2.67 17.53
N ILE A 245 -0.44 -3.78 18.05
CA ILE A 245 -0.77 -5.13 17.61
C ILE A 245 -2.23 -5.48 17.95
N GLU A 246 -2.72 -5.08 19.12
CA GLU A 246 -4.12 -5.31 19.54
C GLU A 246 -5.08 -4.40 18.75
N PHE A 247 -4.68 -3.14 18.57
CA PHE A 247 -5.43 -2.14 17.81
C PHE A 247 -5.62 -2.53 16.32
N ALA A 248 -4.58 -3.03 15.67
CA ALA A 248 -4.67 -3.47 14.27
C ALA A 248 -5.46 -4.78 14.10
N ALA A 249 -5.40 -5.67 15.09
CA ALA A 249 -6.18 -6.91 15.10
C ALA A 249 -7.68 -6.64 15.29
N GLY A 250 -8.04 -5.71 16.19
CA GLY A 250 -9.43 -5.25 16.38
C GLY A 250 -9.99 -4.58 15.12
N LEU A 251 -9.22 -3.70 14.47
CA LEU A 251 -9.63 -3.01 13.24
C LEU A 251 -9.97 -3.99 12.12
N GLN A 252 -9.18 -5.06 11.94
CA GLN A 252 -9.44 -6.11 10.94
C GLN A 252 -10.71 -6.90 11.26
N HIS A 253 -10.94 -7.21 12.54
CA HIS A 253 -12.10 -7.96 12.98
C HIS A 253 -13.42 -7.19 12.76
N GLU A 254 -13.42 -5.87 12.98
CA GLU A 254 -14.60 -5.03 12.76
C GLU A 254 -14.93 -4.77 11.27
N TYR A 255 -13.94 -4.77 10.36
CA TYR A 255 -14.20 -4.72 8.91
C TYR A 255 -14.94 -5.98 8.40
N GLU A 256 -14.74 -7.12 9.06
CA GLU A 256 -15.39 -8.39 8.73
C GLU A 256 -16.88 -8.41 9.14
N GLU A 257 -17.25 -7.71 10.21
CA GLU A 257 -18.62 -7.67 10.76
C GLU A 257 -19.51 -6.63 10.08
N ASP A 258 -19.01 -5.42 9.79
CA ASP A 258 -19.85 -4.28 9.34
C ASP A 258 -20.05 -4.18 7.82
N GLU A 259 -19.06 -4.53 6.99
CA GLU A 259 -19.15 -4.42 5.52
C GLU A 259 -19.43 -5.75 4.81
N GLY A 260 -19.57 -6.85 5.57
CA GLY A 260 -19.73 -8.20 5.02
C GLY A 260 -18.51 -8.71 4.25
N ILE A 261 -17.37 -8.00 4.33
CA ILE A 261 -16.12 -8.38 3.69
C ILE A 261 -15.38 -9.35 4.61
N ARG A 262 -15.50 -10.65 4.34
CA ARG A 262 -14.79 -11.69 5.11
C ARG A 262 -13.31 -11.75 4.71
N PHE A 263 -12.46 -11.06 5.47
CA PHE A 263 -11.01 -11.20 5.36
C PHE A 263 -10.56 -12.52 5.97
N GLY A 264 -9.54 -13.15 5.38
CA GLY A 264 -8.96 -14.34 5.99
C GLY A 264 -9.90 -15.53 6.15
N ILE A 265 -11.03 -15.64 5.44
CA ILE A 265 -11.90 -16.83 5.50
C ILE A 265 -11.76 -17.60 4.18
N LEU A 266 -11.43 -18.88 4.31
CA LEU A 266 -11.58 -19.87 3.25
C LEU A 266 -12.92 -20.55 3.46
N GLU A 267 -13.66 -20.77 2.37
CA GLU A 267 -14.91 -21.53 2.34
C GLU A 267 -14.68 -22.90 1.71
N THR A 268 -15.58 -23.86 1.94
CA THR A 268 -15.43 -25.25 1.45
C THR A 268 -15.26 -25.35 -0.07
N TYR A 269 -15.80 -24.39 -0.83
CA TYR A 269 -15.67 -24.29 -2.29
C TYR A 269 -14.57 -23.32 -2.77
N SER A 270 -13.76 -22.75 -1.87
CA SER A 270 -12.75 -21.72 -2.23
C SER A 270 -11.70 -22.18 -3.25
N PHE A 271 -11.50 -23.49 -3.40
CA PHE A 271 -10.54 -24.08 -4.32
C PHE A 271 -11.21 -24.79 -5.51
N ALA A 272 -12.55 -24.84 -5.56
CA ALA A 272 -13.30 -25.61 -6.55
C ALA A 272 -13.05 -25.14 -7.99
N ASN A 273 -12.81 -23.84 -8.18
CA ASN A 273 -12.59 -23.22 -9.49
C ASN A 273 -11.12 -23.23 -9.94
N ILE A 274 -10.22 -23.95 -9.26
CA ILE A 274 -8.85 -24.14 -9.74
C ILE A 274 -8.89 -24.99 -11.02
N SER A 275 -8.34 -24.47 -12.11
CA SER A 275 -8.21 -25.19 -13.37
C SER A 275 -7.06 -26.19 -13.33
N VAL A 276 -7.34 -27.46 -13.61
CA VAL A 276 -6.38 -28.55 -13.69
C VAL A 276 -6.30 -29.01 -15.14
N LYS A 277 -5.08 -29.05 -15.70
CA LYS A 277 -4.83 -29.63 -17.03
C LYS A 277 -4.62 -31.13 -16.87
N HIS A 278 -5.42 -31.93 -17.56
CA HIS A 278 -5.23 -33.37 -17.65
C HIS A 278 -4.15 -33.72 -18.68
N ALA A 279 -3.59 -34.93 -18.58
CA ALA A 279 -2.55 -35.42 -19.49
C ALA A 279 -3.01 -35.52 -20.96
N ASP A 280 -4.32 -35.53 -21.20
CA ASP A 280 -4.95 -35.51 -22.52
C ASP A 280 -5.13 -34.10 -23.13
N GLY A 281 -4.68 -33.06 -22.43
CA GLY A 281 -4.77 -31.66 -22.86
C GLY A 281 -6.11 -30.99 -22.55
N THR A 282 -7.07 -31.69 -21.93
CA THR A 282 -8.32 -31.08 -21.48
C THR A 282 -8.13 -30.33 -20.16
N THR A 283 -8.89 -29.25 -19.96
CA THR A 283 -8.88 -28.47 -18.71
C THR A 283 -10.17 -28.73 -17.97
N ALA A 284 -10.08 -29.26 -16.75
CA ALA A 284 -11.19 -29.43 -15.83
C ALA A 284 -11.02 -28.56 -14.59
N TYR A 285 -12.07 -28.40 -13.81
CA TYR A 285 -11.99 -27.74 -12.51
C TYR A 285 -11.74 -28.77 -11.41
N LEU A 286 -11.04 -28.36 -10.35
CA LEU A 286 -10.77 -29.17 -9.17
C LEU A 286 -12.06 -29.72 -8.53
N GLY A 287 -13.14 -28.94 -8.59
CA GLY A 287 -14.46 -29.35 -8.15
C GLY A 287 -14.68 -29.20 -6.63
N GLU A 288 -15.95 -29.27 -6.22
CA GLU A 288 -16.33 -29.04 -4.82
C GLU A 288 -15.80 -30.12 -3.86
N GLU A 289 -15.73 -31.37 -4.33
CA GLU A 289 -15.24 -32.51 -3.53
C GLU A 289 -13.78 -32.30 -3.10
N LYS A 290 -12.87 -32.05 -4.06
CA LYS A 290 -11.45 -31.79 -3.78
C LYS A 290 -11.23 -30.48 -3.04
N SER A 291 -12.06 -29.47 -3.28
CA SER A 291 -12.03 -28.24 -2.49
C SER A 291 -12.38 -28.50 -1.02
N GLY A 292 -13.36 -29.37 -0.79
CA GLY A 292 -13.72 -29.87 0.54
C GLY A 292 -12.58 -30.63 1.22
N ASP A 293 -11.86 -31.49 0.48
CA ASP A 293 -10.71 -32.22 1.00
C ASP A 293 -9.58 -31.29 1.47
N ILE A 294 -9.28 -30.25 0.69
CA ILE A 294 -8.31 -29.21 1.07
C ILE A 294 -8.78 -28.47 2.32
N TYR A 295 -10.06 -28.09 2.38
CA TYR A 295 -10.66 -27.42 3.53
C TYR A 295 -10.57 -28.28 4.81
N HIS A 296 -10.86 -29.58 4.71
CA HIS A 296 -10.75 -30.52 5.83
C HIS A 296 -9.31 -30.71 6.29
N LEU A 297 -8.35 -30.84 5.37
CA LEU A 297 -6.93 -30.92 5.74
C LEU A 297 -6.48 -29.64 6.45
N PHE A 298 -6.87 -28.47 5.93
CA PHE A 298 -6.49 -27.19 6.50
C PHE A 298 -7.08 -27.02 7.91
N THR A 299 -8.31 -27.48 8.12
CA THR A 299 -8.94 -27.51 9.45
C THR A 299 -8.17 -28.44 10.39
N LYS A 300 -7.85 -29.66 9.94
CA LYS A 300 -7.10 -30.67 10.74
C LYS A 300 -5.70 -30.21 11.11
N LYS A 301 -5.01 -29.51 10.20
CA LYS A 301 -3.66 -28.97 10.43
C LYS A 301 -3.66 -27.71 11.29
N GLY A 302 -4.83 -27.11 11.55
CA GLY A 302 -4.95 -25.83 12.26
C GLY A 302 -4.51 -24.64 11.41
N TYR A 303 -4.57 -24.77 10.08
CA TYR A 303 -4.39 -23.66 9.14
C TYR A 303 -5.61 -22.77 9.08
N ILE A 304 -6.80 -23.36 9.25
CA ILE A 304 -8.07 -22.65 9.42
C ILE A 304 -8.81 -23.20 10.64
N ASP A 305 -9.72 -22.43 11.23
CA ASP A 305 -10.62 -22.90 12.28
C ASP A 305 -11.91 -23.52 11.71
N LYS A 306 -12.84 -23.93 12.60
CA LYS A 306 -14.11 -24.56 12.23
C LYS A 306 -15.01 -23.66 11.37
N THR A 307 -14.79 -22.35 11.36
CA THR A 307 -15.53 -21.36 10.58
C THR A 307 -14.84 -21.01 9.26
N GLY A 308 -13.68 -21.62 8.98
CA GLY A 308 -12.89 -21.36 7.79
C GLY A 308 -11.91 -20.21 7.95
N ARG A 309 -11.78 -19.62 9.14
CA ARG A 309 -10.91 -18.47 9.40
C ARG A 309 -9.45 -18.89 9.50
N VAL A 310 -8.61 -18.21 8.73
CA VAL A 310 -7.17 -18.41 8.59
C VAL A 310 -6.45 -18.09 9.89
N GLN A 311 -5.67 -19.08 10.34
CA GLN A 311 -4.86 -19.03 11.53
C GLN A 311 -3.41 -18.64 11.21
N ASP A 312 -2.67 -18.17 12.22
CA ASP A 312 -1.26 -17.79 12.05
C ASP A 312 -0.37 -18.93 11.57
N LYS A 313 -0.76 -20.17 11.85
CA LYS A 313 -0.07 -21.36 11.35
C LYS A 313 -0.09 -21.46 9.83
N LEU A 314 -1.18 -21.05 9.17
CA LEU A 314 -1.23 -20.97 7.71
C LEU A 314 -0.37 -19.81 7.21
N ARG A 315 -0.42 -18.64 7.86
CA ARG A 315 0.42 -17.49 7.51
C ARG A 315 1.92 -17.82 7.60
N LYS A 316 2.31 -18.60 8.62
CA LYS A 316 3.67 -19.11 8.80
C LYS A 316 4.03 -20.16 7.74
N ALA A 317 3.15 -21.12 7.48
CA ALA A 317 3.36 -22.13 6.43
C ALA A 317 3.50 -21.50 5.03
N LEU A 318 2.74 -20.44 4.72
CA LEU A 318 2.84 -19.69 3.46
C LEU A 318 4.10 -18.83 3.36
N ARG A 319 4.65 -18.38 4.51
CA ARG A 319 5.88 -17.60 4.59
C ARG A 319 7.11 -18.49 4.40
N ASP A 320 7.08 -19.66 5.01
CA ASP A 320 8.20 -20.61 5.05
C ASP A 320 8.14 -21.62 3.88
N ASP A 321 7.16 -21.48 2.97
CA ASP A 321 6.84 -22.39 1.85
C ASP A 321 6.54 -23.85 2.27
N LEU A 322 6.14 -24.03 3.52
CA LEU A 322 5.79 -25.31 4.14
C LEU A 322 4.29 -25.61 4.08
N LEU A 323 3.57 -25.06 3.08
CA LEU A 323 2.14 -25.35 2.91
C LEU A 323 1.94 -26.82 2.51
N GLU A 324 1.25 -27.56 3.36
CA GLU A 324 0.81 -28.92 3.08
C GLU A 324 -0.55 -28.93 2.37
N VAL A 325 -0.68 -29.74 1.31
CA VAL A 325 -1.93 -29.98 0.59
C VAL A 325 -2.16 -31.49 0.44
N PRO A 326 -3.40 -31.96 0.20
CA PRO A 326 -3.65 -33.38 -0.04
C PRO A 326 -2.83 -33.93 -1.23
N GLU A 327 -2.40 -35.20 -1.15
CA GLU A 327 -1.45 -35.80 -2.12
C GLU A 327 -1.97 -35.78 -3.55
N ASP A 328 -3.27 -35.99 -3.70
CA ASP A 328 -4.04 -36.02 -4.94
C ASP A 328 -4.23 -34.64 -5.59
N VAL A 329 -3.89 -33.54 -4.90
CA VAL A 329 -3.94 -32.16 -5.44
C VAL A 329 -2.59 -31.45 -5.40
N ILE A 330 -1.48 -32.17 -5.18
CA ILE A 330 -0.12 -31.60 -5.14
C ILE A 330 0.19 -30.77 -6.39
N ALA A 331 -0.24 -31.24 -7.58
CA ALA A 331 -0.06 -30.51 -8.84
C ALA A 331 -0.72 -29.12 -8.85
N SER A 332 -1.75 -28.92 -8.02
CA SER A 332 -2.47 -27.65 -7.86
C SER A 332 -1.96 -26.80 -6.68
N LYS A 333 -0.92 -27.24 -5.96
CA LYS A 333 -0.33 -26.54 -4.80
C LYS A 333 0.00 -25.06 -5.07
N PRO A 334 0.58 -24.67 -6.24
CA PRO A 334 0.85 -23.26 -6.52
C PRO A 334 -0.44 -22.40 -6.57
N ALA A 335 -1.50 -22.90 -7.22
CA ALA A 335 -2.78 -22.21 -7.32
C ALA A 335 -3.49 -22.10 -5.96
N ILE A 336 -3.44 -23.17 -5.15
CA ILE A 336 -3.94 -23.19 -3.77
C ILE A 336 -3.19 -22.14 -2.93
N THR A 337 -1.86 -22.09 -3.05
CA THR A 337 -1.00 -21.12 -2.35
C THR A 337 -1.34 -19.68 -2.73
N ALA A 338 -1.62 -19.40 -4.01
CA ALA A 338 -2.01 -18.07 -4.48
C ALA A 338 -3.36 -17.62 -3.89
N ILE A 339 -4.35 -18.52 -3.83
CA ILE A 339 -5.64 -18.25 -3.17
C ILE A 339 -5.43 -17.95 -1.69
N CYS A 340 -4.60 -18.74 -1.00
CA CYS A 340 -4.30 -18.53 0.42
C CYS A 340 -3.58 -17.20 0.65
N LYS A 341 -2.58 -16.84 -0.17
CA LYS A 341 -1.85 -15.56 -0.07
C LYS A 341 -2.79 -14.36 -0.28
N ARG A 342 -3.74 -14.47 -1.20
CA ARG A 342 -4.77 -13.44 -1.44
C ARG A 342 -5.70 -13.28 -0.24
N VAL A 343 -6.15 -14.40 0.34
CA VAL A 343 -7.05 -14.43 1.50
C VAL A 343 -6.33 -13.96 2.77
N CYS A 344 -5.02 -14.21 2.90
CA CYS A 344 -4.18 -13.74 4.00
C CYS A 344 -3.81 -12.24 3.93
N GLY A 345 -4.27 -11.49 2.92
CA GLY A 345 -3.85 -10.11 2.68
C GLY A 345 -3.98 -9.23 3.92
N SER A 346 -2.84 -8.79 4.47
CA SER A 346 -2.80 -7.88 5.62
C SER A 346 -2.14 -6.55 5.27
N LEU A 347 -2.61 -5.46 5.90
CA LEU A 347 -1.84 -4.23 6.02
C LEU A 347 -0.44 -4.59 6.54
N LYS A 348 0.61 -4.25 5.79
CA LYS A 348 2.00 -4.41 6.22
C LYS A 348 2.31 -3.37 7.29
N ILE A 349 1.93 -3.66 8.53
CA ILE A 349 2.20 -2.82 9.69
C ILE A 349 3.67 -2.98 10.09
N ARG A 350 4.36 -1.86 10.29
CA ARG A 350 5.80 -1.85 10.59
C ARG A 350 6.10 -0.88 11.75
N PRO A 351 6.84 -1.30 12.78
CA PRO A 351 7.27 -0.40 13.84
C PRO A 351 8.19 0.69 13.28
N ALA A 352 7.79 1.96 13.38
CA ALA A 352 8.57 3.10 12.87
C ALA A 352 9.95 3.23 13.55
N ASN A 353 10.07 2.80 14.82
CA ASN A 353 11.31 2.90 15.60
C ASN A 353 12.48 2.05 15.04
N ASN A 354 12.21 1.10 14.14
CA ASN A 354 13.25 0.25 13.54
C ASN A 354 13.74 0.74 12.16
N LYS A 355 13.28 1.92 11.71
CA LYS A 355 13.71 2.52 10.44
C LYS A 355 15.16 3.00 10.56
N ARG A 356 16.05 2.49 9.70
CA ARG A 356 17.43 2.97 9.57
C ARG A 356 17.70 3.44 8.15
N VAL A 357 18.54 4.47 8.05
CA VAL A 357 19.09 4.94 6.77
C VAL A 357 20.17 3.96 6.34
N VAL A 358 20.08 3.50 5.10
CA VAL A 358 21.06 2.62 4.48
C VAL A 358 22.20 3.49 3.96
N THR A 359 23.42 3.23 4.43
CA THR A 359 24.61 3.97 3.99
C THR A 359 25.23 3.34 2.75
N PRO A 360 25.69 4.15 1.78
CA PRO A 360 26.41 3.66 0.61
C PRO A 360 27.72 2.97 1.01
N ASN A 361 28.05 1.88 0.32
CA ASN A 361 29.31 1.17 0.48
C ASN A 361 30.33 1.77 -0.51
N LYS A 362 31.12 2.74 -0.03
CA LYS A 362 32.07 3.48 -0.86
C LYS A 362 33.17 2.59 -1.46
N GLU A 363 33.56 1.52 -0.77
CA GLU A 363 34.57 0.58 -1.29
C GLU A 363 34.11 -0.09 -2.59
N VAL A 364 32.83 -0.51 -2.63
CA VAL A 364 32.24 -1.12 -3.85
C VAL A 364 31.96 -0.04 -4.89
N LEU A 365 31.31 1.08 -4.52
CA LEU A 365 30.95 2.13 -5.48
C LEU A 365 32.15 2.72 -6.21
N LEU A 366 33.27 2.92 -5.52
CA LEU A 366 34.49 3.51 -6.12
C LEU A 366 35.38 2.45 -6.79
N SER A 367 34.99 1.17 -6.77
CA SER A 367 35.76 0.10 -7.40
C SER A 367 35.72 0.20 -8.94
N PRO A 368 36.80 -0.17 -9.64
CA PRO A 368 36.80 -0.26 -11.11
C PRO A 368 35.73 -1.19 -11.65
N ASP A 369 35.48 -2.29 -10.95
CA ASP A 369 34.49 -3.31 -11.31
C ASP A 369 33.07 -2.76 -11.29
N PHE A 370 32.72 -1.97 -10.26
CA PHE A 370 31.40 -1.35 -10.17
C PHE A 370 31.22 -0.28 -11.25
N LYS A 371 32.26 0.52 -11.48
CA LYS A 371 32.25 1.54 -12.53
C LYS A 371 32.00 0.92 -13.90
N ASP A 372 32.68 -0.19 -14.22
CA ASP A 372 32.50 -0.89 -15.49
C ASP A 372 31.09 -1.50 -15.62
N LEU A 373 30.53 -2.08 -14.55
CA LEU A 373 29.12 -2.50 -14.53
C LEU A 373 28.18 -1.31 -14.76
N TRP A 374 28.40 -0.19 -14.07
CA TRP A 374 27.53 0.98 -14.15
C TRP A 374 27.58 1.65 -15.52
N ASP A 375 28.77 1.80 -16.10
CA ASP A 375 28.99 2.38 -17.41
C ASP A 375 28.28 1.60 -18.53
N ARG A 376 27.93 0.33 -18.32
CA ARG A 376 27.15 -0.49 -19.27
C ARG A 376 25.64 -0.27 -19.19
N ILE A 377 25.13 0.16 -18.03
CA ILE A 377 23.69 0.17 -17.75
C ILE A 377 23.12 1.58 -17.51
N LYS A 378 23.96 2.58 -17.24
CA LYS A 378 23.53 3.91 -16.80
C LYS A 378 22.79 4.76 -17.84
N TYR A 379 22.91 4.45 -19.13
CA TYR A 379 22.44 5.32 -20.20
C TYR A 379 20.92 5.29 -20.37
N LYS A 380 20.32 6.46 -20.59
CA LYS A 380 18.89 6.58 -20.87
C LYS A 380 18.60 6.32 -22.34
N THR A 381 17.44 5.71 -22.58
CA THR A 381 16.92 5.47 -23.92
C THR A 381 15.56 6.13 -24.08
N THR A 382 15.26 6.57 -25.30
CA THR A 382 13.88 6.83 -25.72
C THR A 382 13.35 5.64 -26.52
N TYR A 383 12.04 5.59 -26.72
CA TYR A 383 11.41 4.55 -27.52
C TYR A 383 10.50 5.13 -28.61
N SER A 384 10.42 4.41 -29.71
CA SER A 384 9.38 4.55 -30.74
C SER A 384 8.58 3.26 -30.80
N VAL A 385 7.29 3.35 -31.13
CA VAL A 385 6.44 2.16 -31.28
C VAL A 385 5.94 2.07 -32.72
N ASP A 386 6.27 0.97 -33.37
CA ASP A 386 5.70 0.61 -34.66
C ASP A 386 4.34 -0.08 -34.46
N PHE A 387 3.25 0.57 -34.88
CA PHE A 387 1.89 0.14 -34.57
C PHE A 387 1.04 -0.05 -35.82
N ASP A 388 0.77 -1.31 -36.16
CA ASP A 388 -0.12 -1.68 -37.26
C ASP A 388 -1.58 -1.81 -36.80
N SER A 389 -2.42 -0.88 -37.26
CA SER A 389 -3.85 -0.85 -36.97
C SER A 389 -4.61 -2.04 -37.56
N ASN A 390 -4.21 -2.56 -38.73
CA ASN A 390 -4.88 -3.71 -39.35
C ASN A 390 -4.61 -4.98 -38.54
N LYS A 391 -3.36 -5.14 -38.09
CA LYS A 391 -2.96 -6.25 -37.21
C LYS A 391 -3.71 -6.22 -35.87
N LEU A 392 -3.97 -5.03 -35.32
CA LEU A 392 -4.83 -4.87 -34.13
C LEU A 392 -6.24 -5.38 -34.40
N ILE A 393 -6.85 -4.95 -35.51
CA ILE A 393 -8.21 -5.35 -35.86
C ILE A 393 -8.31 -6.87 -35.98
N GLU A 394 -7.37 -7.50 -36.69
CA GLU A 394 -7.33 -8.95 -36.88
C GLU A 394 -7.20 -9.71 -35.55
N LYS A 395 -6.21 -9.35 -34.72
CA LYS A 395 -6.02 -9.99 -33.41
C LYS A 395 -7.26 -9.85 -32.51
N CYS A 396 -7.88 -8.67 -32.49
CA CYS A 396 -9.12 -8.45 -31.72
C CYS A 396 -10.28 -9.33 -32.24
N CYS A 397 -10.48 -9.37 -33.56
CA CYS A 397 -11.54 -10.17 -34.16
C CYS A 397 -11.36 -11.68 -33.90
N ASP A 398 -10.14 -12.19 -34.01
CA ASP A 398 -9.83 -13.60 -33.74
C ASP A 398 -10.11 -13.96 -32.27
N GLU A 399 -9.68 -13.12 -31.35
CA GLU A 399 -9.87 -13.35 -29.92
C GLU A 399 -11.35 -13.29 -29.54
N MET A 400 -12.08 -12.29 -30.05
CA MET A 400 -13.53 -12.18 -29.83
C MET A 400 -14.29 -13.41 -30.34
N ARG A 401 -13.89 -13.98 -31.49
CA ARG A 401 -14.52 -15.22 -31.99
C ARG A 401 -14.29 -16.42 -31.08
N ARG A 402 -13.12 -16.51 -30.45
CA ARG A 402 -12.77 -17.63 -29.56
C ARG A 402 -13.48 -17.56 -28.21
N THR A 403 -13.60 -16.37 -27.63
CA THR A 403 -14.00 -16.23 -26.21
C THR A 403 -15.49 -15.92 -26.02
N MET A 404 -16.13 -15.24 -26.98
CA MET A 404 -17.46 -14.62 -26.75
C MET A 404 -18.63 -15.61 -26.78
N GLY A 405 -18.45 -16.84 -27.28
CA GLY A 405 -19.50 -17.87 -27.35
C GLY A 405 -20.06 -18.34 -26.00
N THR A 406 -19.46 -17.93 -24.88
CA THR A 406 -19.77 -18.38 -23.52
C THR A 406 -20.69 -17.45 -22.72
N ILE A 407 -21.09 -16.30 -23.27
CA ILE A 407 -21.91 -15.31 -22.56
C ILE A 407 -23.36 -15.82 -22.40
N GLN A 408 -23.72 -16.16 -21.16
CA GLN A 408 -25.06 -16.61 -20.78
C GLN A 408 -26.05 -15.43 -20.67
N PRO A 409 -27.34 -15.63 -21.00
CA PRO A 409 -28.39 -14.62 -20.78
C PRO A 409 -28.57 -14.31 -19.29
N ALA A 410 -28.97 -13.08 -18.97
CA ALA A 410 -29.27 -12.68 -17.59
C ALA A 410 -30.38 -13.56 -16.99
N LYS A 411 -30.12 -14.12 -15.80
CA LYS A 411 -31.11 -14.88 -15.03
C LYS A 411 -31.61 -14.03 -13.87
N LEU A 412 -32.93 -13.82 -13.79
CA LEU A 412 -33.58 -13.34 -12.57
C LEU A 412 -33.91 -14.54 -11.70
N ILE A 413 -33.36 -14.58 -10.48
CA ILE A 413 -33.71 -15.57 -9.46
C ILE A 413 -34.72 -14.89 -8.54
N PHE A 414 -36.00 -15.28 -8.64
CA PHE A 414 -37.01 -14.87 -7.67
C PHE A 414 -37.06 -15.88 -6.53
N THR A 415 -36.89 -15.40 -5.31
CA THR A 415 -37.09 -16.20 -4.09
C THR A 415 -38.35 -15.67 -3.41
N GLU A 416 -39.47 -16.39 -3.53
CA GLU A 416 -40.65 -16.14 -2.69
C GLU A 416 -40.54 -16.97 -1.42
N ALA A 417 -40.48 -16.31 -0.27
CA ALA A 417 -40.55 -16.95 1.04
C ALA A 417 -41.96 -16.76 1.61
N SER A 418 -42.78 -17.81 1.62
CA SER A 418 -44.03 -17.83 2.39
C SER A 418 -43.76 -18.39 3.79
N LEU A 419 -43.85 -17.54 4.82
CA LEU A 419 -43.80 -17.93 6.22
C LEU A 419 -45.16 -18.44 6.67
N ASN A 420 -45.28 -19.75 6.93
CA ASN A 420 -46.41 -20.29 7.69
C ASN A 420 -45.97 -20.52 9.13
N VAL A 421 -46.62 -19.82 10.06
CA VAL A 421 -46.39 -19.92 11.50
C VAL A 421 -47.39 -20.91 12.10
N THR A 422 -46.89 -21.92 12.81
CA THR A 422 -47.70 -22.80 13.67
C THR A 422 -47.11 -22.83 15.08
N GLU A 423 -47.89 -23.27 16.07
CA GLU A 423 -47.58 -23.20 17.51
C GLU A 423 -46.31 -23.99 17.95
N GLY A 424 -45.66 -24.74 17.05
CA GLY A 424 -44.42 -25.48 17.32
C GLY A 424 -43.13 -24.85 16.78
N GLY A 425 -43.18 -23.68 16.14
CA GLY A 425 -42.02 -23.02 15.52
C GLY A 425 -41.93 -23.19 14.00
N VAL A 426 -41.12 -22.34 13.37
CA VAL A 426 -41.01 -22.19 11.90
C VAL A 426 -40.24 -23.37 11.29
N LEU A 427 -40.93 -24.27 10.60
CA LEU A 427 -40.30 -25.30 9.78
C LEU A 427 -40.21 -24.82 8.32
N THR A 428 -39.00 -24.50 7.87
CA THR A 428 -38.68 -24.25 6.46
C THR A 428 -38.59 -25.58 5.71
N LYS A 429 -39.52 -25.84 4.78
CA LYS A 429 -39.35 -26.86 3.74
C LYS A 429 -38.84 -26.19 2.46
N GLU A 430 -37.73 -26.70 1.92
CA GLU A 430 -37.22 -26.29 0.61
C GLU A 430 -38.22 -26.60 -0.51
N HIS A 431 -38.51 -25.61 -1.35
CA HIS A 431 -39.19 -25.83 -2.62
C HIS A 431 -38.43 -25.21 -3.80
N LYS A 432 -38.42 -25.98 -4.90
CA LYS A 432 -37.76 -25.81 -6.21
C LYS A 432 -37.47 -24.36 -6.65
N HIS A 433 -36.20 -24.10 -6.97
CA HIS A 433 -35.77 -22.98 -7.80
C HIS A 433 -36.40 -23.07 -9.19
N ARG A 434 -37.23 -22.08 -9.56
CA ARG A 434 -37.72 -21.93 -10.94
C ARG A 434 -36.98 -20.78 -11.60
N GLY A 435 -35.85 -21.08 -12.25
CA GLY A 435 -35.12 -20.10 -13.06
C GLY A 435 -35.93 -19.76 -14.31
N MET A 436 -36.53 -18.57 -14.35
CA MET A 436 -37.13 -18.05 -15.59
C MET A 436 -36.06 -17.27 -16.36
N TYR A 437 -35.79 -17.69 -17.60
CA TYR A 437 -35.02 -16.86 -18.53
C TYR A 437 -35.83 -15.61 -18.84
N VAL A 438 -35.23 -14.43 -18.65
CA VAL A 438 -35.88 -13.18 -19.02
C VAL A 438 -36.03 -13.19 -20.54
N GLN A 439 -37.27 -13.34 -21.03
CA GLN A 439 -37.54 -13.09 -22.44
C GLN A 439 -37.20 -11.63 -22.72
N THR A 440 -36.35 -11.45 -23.73
CA THR A 440 -35.81 -10.20 -24.27
C THR A 440 -36.69 -8.99 -23.98
N ILE A 441 -36.43 -8.31 -22.86
CA ILE A 441 -36.94 -6.96 -22.65
C ILE A 441 -36.27 -6.13 -23.74
N ARG A 442 -37.06 -5.46 -24.59
CA ARG A 442 -36.57 -4.45 -25.55
C ARG A 442 -36.02 -3.26 -24.77
N GLN A 443 -34.87 -3.43 -24.12
CA GLN A 443 -34.13 -2.33 -23.52
C GLN A 443 -33.45 -1.53 -24.64
N PRO A 444 -33.39 -0.20 -24.52
CA PRO A 444 -32.60 0.61 -25.44
C PRO A 444 -31.15 0.14 -25.40
N LEU A 445 -30.59 -0.19 -26.57
CA LEU A 445 -29.21 -0.63 -26.66
C LEU A 445 -28.27 0.54 -26.33
N PRO A 446 -27.27 0.33 -25.47
CA PRO A 446 -26.31 1.37 -25.13
C PRO A 446 -25.41 1.72 -26.32
N ASP A 447 -24.89 2.94 -26.34
CA ASP A 447 -23.89 3.37 -27.33
C ASP A 447 -22.54 2.69 -27.07
N ILE A 448 -22.39 1.51 -27.67
CA ILE A 448 -21.18 0.68 -27.59
C ILE A 448 -19.95 1.38 -28.20
N VAL A 449 -20.12 2.20 -29.23
CA VAL A 449 -18.98 2.84 -29.93
C VAL A 449 -18.38 3.90 -29.02
N THR A 450 -19.22 4.75 -28.42
CA THR A 450 -18.75 5.79 -27.48
C THR A 450 -18.16 5.16 -26.22
N TYR A 451 -18.78 4.11 -25.68
CA TYR A 451 -18.22 3.38 -24.53
C TYR A 451 -16.82 2.83 -24.83
N LEU A 452 -16.66 2.10 -25.94
CA LEU A 452 -15.37 1.50 -26.32
C LEU A 452 -14.33 2.57 -26.70
N GLN A 453 -14.74 3.67 -27.31
CA GLN A 453 -13.87 4.80 -27.60
C GLN A 453 -13.29 5.39 -26.32
N ASN A 454 -14.14 5.70 -25.33
CA ASN A 454 -13.69 6.23 -24.04
C ASN A 454 -12.81 5.23 -23.28
N ALA A 455 -13.07 3.94 -23.44
CA ALA A 455 -12.29 2.92 -22.77
C ALA A 455 -10.93 2.64 -23.43
N THR A 456 -10.77 2.83 -24.74
CA THR A 456 -9.59 2.38 -25.50
C THR A 456 -8.83 3.50 -26.20
N ASN A 457 -9.42 4.69 -26.34
CA ASN A 457 -8.94 5.81 -27.17
C ASN A 457 -8.74 5.47 -28.66
N LEU A 458 -9.30 4.36 -29.15
CA LEU A 458 -9.28 4.02 -30.58
C LEU A 458 -10.25 4.92 -31.36
N THR A 459 -9.97 5.08 -32.67
CA THR A 459 -10.89 5.81 -33.55
C THR A 459 -12.21 5.05 -33.69
N ARG A 460 -13.31 5.79 -33.87
CA ARG A 460 -14.64 5.21 -34.11
C ARG A 460 -14.64 4.24 -35.30
N ARG A 461 -13.86 4.55 -36.34
CA ARG A 461 -13.69 3.69 -37.52
C ARG A 461 -13.10 2.34 -37.15
N THR A 462 -11.99 2.33 -36.42
CA THR A 462 -11.33 1.09 -35.96
C THR A 462 -12.25 0.25 -35.07
N ILE A 463 -12.99 0.89 -34.16
CA ILE A 463 -13.94 0.20 -33.28
C ILE A 463 -15.07 -0.43 -34.10
N ALA A 464 -15.66 0.32 -35.02
CA ALA A 464 -16.71 -0.18 -35.91
C ALA A 464 -16.20 -1.36 -36.75
N ASP A 465 -14.99 -1.26 -37.31
CA ASP A 465 -14.37 -2.33 -38.09
C ASP A 465 -14.18 -3.60 -37.26
N ILE A 466 -13.70 -3.50 -36.00
CA ILE A 466 -13.55 -4.64 -35.10
C ILE A 466 -14.91 -5.29 -34.81
N LEU A 467 -15.93 -4.49 -34.46
CA LEU A 467 -17.26 -4.97 -34.10
C LEU A 467 -17.96 -5.68 -35.27
N VAL A 468 -17.81 -5.16 -36.49
CA VAL A 468 -18.41 -5.74 -37.69
C VAL A 468 -17.64 -6.99 -38.13
N ARG A 469 -16.30 -6.92 -38.21
CA ARG A 469 -15.46 -8.04 -38.66
C ARG A 469 -15.38 -9.20 -37.67
N SER A 470 -15.65 -8.97 -36.38
CA SER A 470 -15.67 -10.04 -35.38
C SER A 470 -16.82 -11.02 -35.59
N LYS A 471 -17.94 -10.58 -36.21
CA LYS A 471 -19.19 -11.33 -36.37
C LYS A 471 -19.82 -11.79 -35.04
N THR A 472 -19.62 -11.03 -33.96
CA THR A 472 -20.11 -11.35 -32.60
C THR A 472 -21.25 -10.44 -32.12
N LEU A 473 -21.73 -9.50 -32.95
CA LEU A 473 -22.77 -8.52 -32.57
C LEU A 473 -24.10 -9.15 -32.15
N ASN A 474 -24.40 -10.38 -32.59
CA ASN A 474 -25.55 -11.14 -32.13
C ASN A 474 -25.54 -11.39 -30.60
N ILE A 475 -24.36 -11.42 -29.98
CA ILE A 475 -24.18 -11.64 -28.54
C ILE A 475 -24.48 -10.36 -27.76
N PHE A 476 -24.21 -9.19 -28.34
CA PHE A 476 -24.54 -7.89 -27.74
C PHE A 476 -26.04 -7.78 -27.42
N TYR A 477 -26.91 -8.29 -28.29
CA TYR A 477 -28.37 -8.31 -28.04
C TYR A 477 -28.79 -9.22 -26.87
N LYS A 478 -27.94 -10.17 -26.45
CA LYS A 478 -28.23 -11.08 -25.34
C LYS A 478 -27.85 -10.49 -23.98
N ASN A 479 -26.72 -9.80 -23.93
CA ASN A 479 -26.22 -9.14 -22.72
C ASN A 479 -25.31 -7.95 -23.10
N PRO A 480 -25.90 -6.75 -23.32
CA PRO A 480 -25.15 -5.59 -23.80
C PRO A 480 -24.00 -5.19 -22.87
N GLN A 481 -24.23 -5.18 -21.57
CA GLN A 481 -23.25 -4.75 -20.57
C GLN A 481 -22.02 -5.66 -20.58
N ARG A 482 -22.22 -6.97 -20.42
CA ARG A 482 -21.11 -7.92 -20.38
C ARG A 482 -20.35 -7.95 -21.71
N TYR A 483 -21.06 -7.85 -22.84
CA TYR A 483 -20.42 -7.77 -24.15
C TYR A 483 -19.49 -6.55 -24.26
N MET A 484 -19.94 -5.37 -23.82
CA MET A 484 -19.12 -4.15 -23.84
C MET A 484 -17.85 -4.29 -22.97
N GLU A 485 -17.99 -4.85 -21.77
CA GLU A 485 -16.87 -5.08 -20.84
C GLU A 485 -15.82 -6.05 -21.43
N GLU A 486 -16.27 -7.18 -21.97
CA GLU A 486 -15.39 -8.20 -22.57
C GLU A 486 -14.67 -7.67 -23.82
N VAL A 487 -15.39 -6.98 -24.72
CA VAL A 487 -14.76 -6.37 -25.91
C VAL A 487 -13.75 -5.31 -25.53
N SER A 488 -14.07 -4.46 -24.54
CA SER A 488 -13.14 -3.46 -24.00
C SER A 488 -11.87 -4.12 -23.45
N ALA A 489 -12.02 -5.20 -22.68
CA ALA A 489 -10.90 -5.95 -22.12
C ALA A 489 -10.02 -6.59 -23.21
N ILE A 490 -10.63 -7.20 -24.23
CA ILE A 490 -9.92 -7.79 -25.37
C ILE A 490 -9.15 -6.71 -26.15
N MET A 491 -9.80 -5.59 -26.50
CA MET A 491 -9.15 -4.49 -27.23
C MET A 491 -7.96 -3.93 -26.46
N LYS A 492 -8.12 -3.64 -25.16
CA LYS A 492 -7.03 -3.17 -24.29
C LYS A 492 -5.88 -4.17 -24.22
N ARG A 493 -6.19 -5.46 -24.12
CA ARG A 493 -5.21 -6.55 -24.09
C ARG A 493 -4.39 -6.62 -25.37
N GLN A 494 -5.04 -6.64 -26.53
CA GLN A 494 -4.36 -6.73 -27.82
C GLN A 494 -3.55 -5.46 -28.13
N MET A 495 -4.08 -4.28 -27.77
CA MET A 495 -3.34 -3.02 -27.91
C MET A 495 -2.04 -3.04 -27.09
N ARG A 496 -2.09 -3.43 -25.81
CA ARG A 496 -0.88 -3.54 -24.98
C ARG A 496 0.14 -4.52 -25.56
N SER A 497 -0.31 -5.67 -26.05
CA SER A 497 0.57 -6.65 -26.71
C SER A 497 1.26 -6.04 -27.92
N LEU A 498 0.53 -5.36 -28.80
CA LEU A 498 1.12 -4.75 -29.99
C LEU A 498 2.08 -3.60 -29.68
N LEU A 499 1.79 -2.80 -28.65
CA LEU A 499 2.68 -1.73 -28.20
C LEU A 499 4.04 -2.29 -27.75
N VAL A 500 4.03 -3.42 -27.02
CA VAL A 500 5.26 -4.11 -26.60
C VAL A 500 5.95 -4.79 -27.78
N ASP A 501 5.20 -5.45 -28.67
CA ASP A 501 5.76 -6.14 -29.84
C ASP A 501 6.49 -5.15 -30.78
N GLY A 502 5.95 -3.95 -30.98
CA GLY A 502 6.45 -2.93 -31.89
C GLY A 502 7.48 -1.96 -31.29
N ILE A 503 7.84 -2.10 -30.00
CA ILE A 503 8.73 -1.13 -29.35
C ILE A 503 10.18 -1.26 -29.84
N LYS A 504 10.78 -0.12 -30.16
CA LYS A 504 12.22 0.00 -30.49
C LYS A 504 12.84 1.08 -29.62
N TYR A 505 13.95 0.74 -28.98
CA TYR A 505 14.70 1.65 -28.12
C TYR A 505 15.89 2.26 -28.87
N THR A 506 16.18 3.52 -28.57
CA THR A 506 17.34 4.23 -29.07
C THR A 506 17.98 5.00 -27.92
N ARG A 507 19.30 4.87 -27.77
CA ARG A 507 20.08 5.61 -26.78
C ARG A 507 20.03 7.11 -27.08
N LEU A 508 19.83 7.93 -26.05
CA LEU A 508 19.66 9.39 -26.19
C LEU A 508 20.96 10.16 -26.39
N GLY A 509 22.11 9.49 -26.30
CA GLY A 509 23.45 10.06 -26.42
C GLY A 509 24.37 9.57 -25.30
N ASP A 510 25.55 10.19 -25.19
CA ASP A 510 26.53 9.90 -24.14
C ASP A 510 26.33 10.76 -22.89
N ASP A 511 25.62 11.88 -23.02
CA ASP A 511 25.39 12.86 -21.94
C ASP A 511 24.11 12.59 -21.14
N GLU A 512 23.22 11.70 -21.61
CA GLU A 512 21.96 11.35 -20.95
C GLU A 512 22.07 10.02 -20.19
N TYR A 513 22.45 10.09 -18.92
CA TYR A 513 22.65 8.91 -18.06
C TYR A 513 22.25 9.16 -16.59
N TYR A 514 22.15 8.07 -15.83
CA TYR A 514 22.06 8.11 -14.37
C TYR A 514 23.45 8.24 -13.76
N ALA A 515 23.71 9.38 -13.12
CA ALA A 515 24.99 9.66 -12.47
C ALA A 515 25.21 8.69 -11.28
N GLN A 516 26.44 8.21 -11.10
CA GLN A 516 26.74 7.24 -10.02
C GLN A 516 26.61 7.89 -8.63
N GLU A 517 26.82 9.19 -8.56
CA GLU A 517 26.66 10.04 -7.38
C GLU A 517 25.23 9.98 -6.81
N LEU A 518 24.24 9.56 -7.61
CA LEU A 518 22.88 9.32 -7.13
C LEU A 518 22.79 8.24 -6.05
N PHE A 519 23.74 7.30 -6.01
CA PHE A 519 23.85 6.34 -4.91
C PHE A 519 24.25 7.00 -3.57
N GLU A 520 24.91 8.16 -3.61
CA GLU A 520 25.32 8.90 -2.41
C GLU A 520 24.29 9.95 -1.98
N THR A 521 23.55 10.53 -2.94
CA THR A 521 22.63 11.65 -2.67
C THR A 521 21.21 11.21 -2.30
N GLU A 522 20.77 10.04 -2.78
CA GLU A 522 19.42 9.53 -2.54
C GLU A 522 19.41 8.58 -1.33
N GLU A 523 18.90 9.05 -0.19
CA GLU A 523 18.81 8.25 1.04
C GLU A 523 17.84 7.06 0.87
N LEU A 524 18.38 5.84 0.88
CA LEU A 524 17.56 4.63 1.02
C LEU A 524 17.25 4.40 2.50
N THR A 525 15.98 4.10 2.79
CA THR A 525 15.53 3.77 4.15
C THR A 525 14.95 2.37 4.20
N GLY A 526 15.36 1.57 5.20
CA GLY A 526 14.84 0.21 5.42
C GLY A 526 14.74 -0.14 6.92
N TYR A 527 14.14 -1.29 7.24
CA TYR A 527 13.92 -1.74 8.63
C TYR A 527 14.82 -2.94 8.96
N LEU A 528 15.70 -2.78 9.95
CA LEU A 528 16.88 -3.64 10.12
C LEU A 528 16.53 -5.07 10.56
N GLU A 529 15.41 -5.24 11.25
CA GLU A 529 15.00 -6.54 11.78
C GLU A 529 14.16 -7.36 10.78
N HIS A 530 13.63 -6.77 9.70
CA HIS A 530 12.56 -7.42 8.93
C HIS A 530 12.74 -7.37 7.39
N ASN A 531 13.50 -6.41 6.84
CA ASN A 531 13.65 -6.30 5.39
C ASN A 531 15.02 -5.81 4.87
N MET A 532 16.09 -6.04 5.65
CA MET A 532 17.45 -5.69 5.24
C MET A 532 18.43 -6.84 5.49
N ILE A 533 19.36 -7.05 4.56
CA ILE A 533 20.48 -7.98 4.71
C ILE A 533 21.78 -7.17 4.66
N ALA A 534 22.67 -7.40 5.64
CA ALA A 534 24.01 -6.81 5.60
C ALA A 534 24.79 -7.37 4.41
N SER A 535 25.47 -6.49 3.68
CA SER A 535 26.19 -6.84 2.46
C SER A 535 27.57 -6.21 2.45
N LYS A 536 28.55 -6.98 1.96
CA LYS A 536 29.90 -6.50 1.67
C LYS A 536 30.15 -6.31 0.18
N LYS A 537 29.40 -7.00 -0.67
CA LYS A 537 29.57 -6.98 -2.12
C LYS A 537 28.62 -6.02 -2.83
N SER A 538 27.67 -5.40 -2.11
CA SER A 538 26.70 -4.49 -2.70
C SER A 538 27.11 -3.02 -2.63
N ALA A 539 26.49 -2.22 -3.51
CA ALA A 539 26.57 -0.76 -3.54
C ALA A 539 26.19 -0.09 -2.20
N TYR A 540 25.47 -0.79 -1.34
CA TYR A 540 25.10 -0.35 0.00
C TYR A 540 25.51 -1.39 1.04
N HIS A 541 25.79 -0.95 2.28
CA HIS A 541 26.09 -1.87 3.38
C HIS A 541 24.89 -2.74 3.81
N TYR A 542 23.68 -2.34 3.41
CA TYR A 542 22.46 -3.12 3.60
C TYR A 542 21.63 -3.15 2.33
N VAL A 543 21.19 -4.35 1.95
CA VAL A 543 20.28 -4.56 0.83
C VAL A 543 18.86 -4.64 1.34
N VAL A 544 18.01 -3.69 0.91
CA VAL A 544 16.59 -3.67 1.24
C VAL A 544 15.85 -4.63 0.31
N TYR A 545 15.14 -5.63 0.84
CA TYR A 545 14.32 -6.54 0.03
C TYR A 545 12.82 -6.30 0.27
N ASP A 546 12.00 -6.55 -0.75
CA ASP A 546 10.54 -6.38 -0.70
C ASP A 546 9.78 -7.71 -0.76
N SER A 547 10.48 -8.78 -1.15
CA SER A 547 9.98 -10.15 -1.25
C SER A 547 10.92 -11.17 -0.60
N ALA A 548 10.40 -12.34 -0.24
CA ALA A 548 11.21 -13.45 0.26
C ALA A 548 12.18 -13.97 -0.81
N ASN A 549 11.80 -13.90 -2.09
CA ASN A 549 12.67 -14.30 -3.18
C ASN A 549 13.90 -13.38 -3.28
N GLU A 550 13.70 -12.07 -3.28
CA GLU A 550 14.81 -11.09 -3.25
C GLU A 550 15.73 -11.29 -2.05
N LYS A 551 15.16 -11.65 -0.88
CA LYS A 551 15.94 -11.98 0.32
C LYS A 551 16.88 -13.15 0.03
N THR A 552 16.35 -14.26 -0.49
CA THR A 552 17.13 -15.46 -0.82
C THR A 552 18.21 -15.15 -1.87
N PHE A 553 17.88 -14.38 -2.92
CA PHE A 553 18.86 -13.97 -3.92
C PHE A 553 19.99 -13.13 -3.31
N ALA A 554 19.67 -12.14 -2.47
CA ALA A 554 20.69 -11.33 -1.79
C ALA A 554 21.61 -12.18 -0.89
N GLU A 555 21.07 -13.13 -0.12
CA GLU A 555 21.87 -14.06 0.69
C GLU A 555 22.79 -14.94 -0.18
N ARG A 556 22.29 -15.41 -1.32
CA ARG A 556 23.06 -16.24 -2.25
C ARG A 556 24.14 -15.45 -3.01
N PHE A 557 23.87 -14.20 -3.39
CA PHE A 557 24.86 -13.31 -3.98
C PHE A 557 26.03 -13.05 -3.03
N GLU A 558 25.76 -12.81 -1.75
CA GLU A 558 26.81 -12.65 -0.75
C GLU A 558 27.62 -13.94 -0.56
N ALA A 559 26.95 -15.09 -0.50
CA ALA A 559 27.60 -16.38 -0.23
C ALA A 559 28.39 -16.96 -1.43
N ASN A 560 28.02 -16.62 -2.67
CA ASN A 560 28.65 -17.19 -3.86
C ASN A 560 29.93 -16.43 -4.25
N ASN A 561 31.07 -17.13 -4.33
CA ASN A 561 32.38 -16.54 -4.67
C ASN A 561 32.49 -16.04 -6.12
N ALA A 562 31.73 -16.63 -7.06
CA ALA A 562 31.69 -16.17 -8.45
C ALA A 562 31.02 -14.80 -8.59
N VAL A 563 30.13 -14.44 -7.65
CA VAL A 563 29.52 -13.12 -7.61
C VAL A 563 30.52 -12.14 -6.99
N LYS A 564 31.06 -11.24 -7.83
CA LYS A 564 32.06 -10.26 -7.42
C LYS A 564 31.40 -9.09 -6.69
N LEU A 565 30.36 -8.53 -7.31
CA LEU A 565 29.55 -7.44 -6.77
C LEU A 565 28.16 -7.43 -7.38
N TYR A 566 27.23 -6.75 -6.71
CA TYR A 566 25.86 -6.58 -7.20
C TYR A 566 25.20 -5.33 -6.65
N ALA A 567 24.21 -4.79 -7.34
CA ALA A 567 23.39 -3.69 -6.85
C ALA A 567 21.91 -4.05 -6.98
N LYS A 568 21.15 -3.86 -5.91
CA LYS A 568 19.70 -3.69 -6.05
C LYS A 568 19.47 -2.33 -6.68
N LEU A 569 18.82 -2.29 -7.84
CA LEU A 569 18.64 -1.04 -8.57
C LEU A 569 17.62 -0.16 -7.85
N PRO A 570 17.98 1.08 -7.46
CA PRO A 570 17.07 1.93 -6.70
C PRO A 570 15.87 2.38 -7.53
N SER A 571 14.81 2.80 -6.84
CA SER A 571 13.55 3.24 -7.48
C SER A 571 13.68 4.44 -8.42
N TRP A 572 14.77 5.21 -8.34
CA TRP A 572 15.08 6.30 -9.27
C TRP A 572 15.61 5.80 -10.62
N PHE A 573 16.11 4.57 -10.71
CA PHE A 573 16.56 3.96 -11.96
C PHE A 573 15.35 3.45 -12.75
N LYS A 574 14.84 4.26 -13.69
CA LYS A 574 13.61 3.98 -14.42
C LYS A 574 13.84 3.88 -15.93
N ILE A 575 13.24 2.86 -16.52
CA ILE A 575 13.13 2.64 -17.95
C ILE A 575 11.71 3.08 -18.37
N SER A 576 11.64 3.99 -19.33
CA SER A 576 10.38 4.44 -19.91
C SER A 576 9.79 3.34 -20.79
N THR A 577 8.54 2.98 -20.56
CA THR A 577 7.80 2.00 -21.37
C THR A 577 6.40 2.53 -21.69
N PRO A 578 5.76 2.08 -22.78
CA PRO A 578 4.38 2.43 -23.10
C PRO A 578 3.36 1.91 -22.06
N LEU A 579 3.78 1.05 -21.14
CA LEU A 579 2.98 0.50 -20.04
C LEU A 579 3.26 1.19 -18.69
N GLY A 580 3.95 2.35 -18.71
CA GLY A 580 4.43 3.07 -17.55
C GLY A 580 5.86 2.68 -17.17
N SER A 581 6.49 3.42 -16.24
CA SER A 581 7.89 3.18 -15.87
C SER A 581 8.14 1.75 -15.36
N TYR A 582 9.31 1.22 -15.71
CA TYR A 582 9.83 -0.07 -15.27
C TYR A 582 11.17 0.13 -14.55
N ASN A 583 11.38 -0.61 -13.47
CA ASN A 583 12.61 -0.59 -12.67
C ASN A 583 12.98 -2.07 -12.44
N PRO A 584 14.08 -2.57 -13.03
CA PRO A 584 14.53 -3.95 -12.83
C PRO A 584 15.11 -4.14 -11.43
N ASP A 585 15.17 -5.38 -10.95
CA ASP A 585 15.55 -5.65 -9.56
C ASP A 585 17.06 -5.51 -9.30
N TRP A 586 17.91 -6.14 -10.13
CA TRP A 586 19.35 -6.29 -9.85
C TRP A 586 20.25 -5.98 -11.04
N ALA A 587 21.45 -5.47 -10.75
CA ALA A 587 22.61 -5.47 -11.62
C ALA A 587 23.74 -6.30 -10.97
N ILE A 588 24.33 -7.25 -11.68
CA ILE A 588 25.24 -8.25 -11.11
C ILE A 588 26.49 -8.37 -11.98
N LEU A 589 27.65 -8.47 -11.33
CA LEU A 589 28.91 -8.85 -11.95
C LEU A 589 29.34 -10.23 -11.45
N ILE A 590 29.47 -11.17 -12.40
CA ILE A 590 29.97 -12.53 -12.16
C ILE A 590 31.35 -12.67 -12.79
N GLU A 591 32.28 -13.28 -12.05
CA GLU A 591 33.64 -13.60 -12.49
C GLU A 591 33.80 -15.13 -12.57
N GLN A 592 33.98 -15.64 -13.78
CA GLN A 592 34.25 -17.06 -14.04
C GLN A 592 35.74 -17.30 -14.24
N ASP A 593 36.23 -18.38 -13.62
CA ASP A 593 37.61 -18.86 -13.75
C ASP A 593 38.70 -17.77 -13.49
N GLY A 594 38.35 -16.72 -12.74
CA GLY A 594 39.25 -15.63 -12.38
C GLY A 594 39.60 -14.63 -13.50
N GLU A 595 39.07 -14.80 -14.71
CA GLU A 595 39.39 -13.93 -15.86
C GLU A 595 38.15 -13.42 -16.62
N LYS A 596 37.07 -14.21 -16.69
CA LYS A 596 35.92 -13.87 -17.54
C LYS A 596 34.84 -13.15 -16.74
N LYS A 597 34.66 -11.85 -17.02
CA LYS A 597 33.61 -11.02 -16.42
C LYS A 597 32.32 -11.06 -17.22
N LEU A 598 31.21 -11.37 -16.56
CA LEU A 598 29.87 -11.41 -17.11
C LEU A 598 28.98 -10.42 -16.36
N TYR A 599 28.28 -9.57 -17.10
CA TYR A 599 27.43 -8.51 -16.56
C TYR A 599 25.97 -8.88 -16.80
N PHE A 600 25.15 -8.80 -15.76
CA PHE A 600 23.75 -9.16 -15.83
C PHE A 600 22.84 -8.07 -15.28
N ILE A 601 21.69 -7.89 -15.93
CA ILE A 601 20.49 -7.35 -15.29
C ILE A 601 19.58 -8.52 -14.99
N LEU A 602 19.16 -8.66 -13.74
CA LEU A 602 18.33 -9.77 -13.30
C LEU A 602 17.00 -9.27 -12.74
N GLU A 603 15.91 -9.85 -13.22
CA GLU A 603 14.58 -9.71 -12.64
C GLU A 603 14.25 -10.96 -11.81
N THR A 604 13.94 -10.77 -10.52
CA THR A 604 13.61 -11.86 -9.59
C THR A 604 12.11 -12.01 -9.41
N LYS A 605 11.57 -13.22 -9.65
CA LYS A 605 10.12 -13.49 -9.56
C LYS A 605 9.79 -14.77 -8.79
N GLY A 606 8.55 -14.88 -8.31
CA GLY A 606 8.07 -16.11 -7.65
C GLY A 606 7.70 -17.25 -8.62
N SER A 607 7.62 -16.96 -9.93
CA SER A 607 7.42 -17.92 -11.03
C SER A 607 7.94 -17.31 -12.32
N THR A 608 8.63 -18.09 -13.15
CA THR A 608 9.15 -17.69 -14.49
C THR A 608 8.16 -17.93 -15.63
N LEU A 609 7.01 -18.57 -15.37
CA LEU A 609 6.01 -18.87 -16.40
C LEU A 609 5.28 -17.60 -16.86
N LYS A 610 5.28 -17.33 -18.18
CA LYS A 610 4.61 -16.16 -18.79
C LYS A 610 3.10 -16.11 -18.50
N GLU A 611 2.44 -17.25 -18.27
CA GLU A 611 1.01 -17.34 -17.96
C GLU A 611 0.66 -16.88 -16.54
N ASP A 612 1.62 -16.94 -15.60
CA ASP A 612 1.45 -16.54 -14.19
C ASP A 612 1.71 -15.05 -13.95
N LEU A 613 2.39 -14.38 -14.89
CA LEU A 613 2.70 -12.96 -14.81
C LEU A 613 1.45 -12.13 -15.12
N ARG A 614 1.21 -11.08 -14.31
CA ARG A 614 0.25 -10.04 -14.72
C ARG A 614 0.69 -9.54 -16.09
N GLN A 615 -0.19 -9.57 -17.08
CA GLN A 615 0.16 -9.29 -18.48
C GLN A 615 0.90 -7.95 -18.69
N THR A 616 0.61 -6.95 -17.85
CA THR A 616 1.32 -5.66 -17.84
C THR A 616 2.78 -5.78 -17.37
N GLU A 617 3.05 -6.63 -16.38
CA GLU A 617 4.38 -6.86 -15.82
C GLU A 617 5.28 -7.60 -16.81
N SER A 618 4.77 -8.65 -17.45
CA SER A 618 5.49 -9.34 -18.54
C SER A 618 5.84 -8.38 -19.69
N GLY A 619 4.92 -7.48 -20.06
CA GLY A 619 5.19 -6.46 -21.07
C GLY A 619 6.28 -5.48 -20.68
N LYS A 620 6.35 -5.08 -19.40
CA LYS A 620 7.41 -4.20 -18.88
C LYS A 620 8.78 -4.89 -18.88
N ILE A 621 8.83 -6.16 -18.49
CA ILE A 621 10.06 -6.97 -18.50
C ILE A 621 10.59 -7.10 -19.94
N GLU A 622 9.72 -7.37 -20.92
CA GLU A 622 10.11 -7.42 -22.33
C GLU A 622 10.61 -6.06 -22.84
N CYS A 623 10.01 -4.96 -22.40
CA CYS A 623 10.53 -3.62 -22.69
C CYS A 623 11.94 -3.42 -22.07
N GLY A 624 12.16 -3.87 -20.84
CA GLY A 624 13.48 -3.86 -20.20
C GLY A 624 14.53 -4.63 -20.99
N ARG A 625 14.19 -5.85 -21.43
CA ARG A 625 15.05 -6.67 -22.28
C ARG A 625 15.47 -5.93 -23.56
N ARG A 626 14.53 -5.27 -24.23
CA ARG A 626 14.80 -4.49 -25.45
C ARG A 626 15.58 -3.21 -25.18
N HIS A 627 15.37 -2.58 -24.02
CA HIS A 627 16.14 -1.42 -23.59
C HIS A 627 17.62 -1.78 -23.44
N PHE A 628 17.96 -2.82 -22.68
CA PHE A 628 19.36 -3.21 -22.49
C PHE A 628 20.00 -3.76 -23.78
N ALA A 629 19.23 -4.46 -24.62
CA ALA A 629 19.71 -4.86 -25.94
C ALA A 629 20.10 -3.66 -26.83
N ALA A 630 19.42 -2.51 -26.68
CA ALA A 630 19.76 -1.29 -27.39
C ALA A 630 20.98 -0.54 -26.82
N LEU A 631 21.43 -0.87 -25.60
CA LEU A 631 22.63 -0.31 -24.99
C LEU A 631 23.91 -1.06 -25.39
N GLY A 632 23.80 -2.31 -25.85
CA GLY A 632 24.88 -3.11 -26.43
C GLY A 632 24.85 -4.58 -25.98
N GLU A 633 25.63 -5.44 -26.65
CA GLU A 633 25.66 -6.89 -26.38
C GLU A 633 26.49 -7.29 -25.15
N GLN A 634 27.05 -6.32 -24.43
CA GLN A 634 27.97 -6.59 -23.32
C GLN A 634 27.27 -6.68 -21.94
N ILE A 635 25.94 -6.71 -21.93
CA ILE A 635 25.08 -6.88 -20.75
C ILE A 635 23.97 -7.87 -21.09
N THR A 636 23.79 -8.89 -20.25
CA THR A 636 22.75 -9.90 -20.46
C THR A 636 21.56 -9.61 -19.55
N PHE A 637 20.36 -9.52 -20.10
CA PHE A 637 19.13 -9.42 -19.30
C PHE A 637 18.55 -10.82 -19.10
N ASP A 638 18.37 -11.25 -17.85
CA ASP A 638 17.79 -12.55 -17.50
C ASP A 638 16.67 -12.43 -16.45
N ILE A 639 15.85 -13.48 -16.37
CA ILE A 639 14.74 -13.63 -15.42
C ILE A 639 14.95 -14.94 -14.67
N ALA A 640 14.95 -14.87 -13.35
CA ALA A 640 15.12 -16.06 -12.51
C ALA A 640 14.13 -16.10 -11.35
N ASP A 641 13.62 -17.30 -11.08
CA ASP A 641 12.87 -17.63 -9.86
C ASP A 641 13.76 -18.27 -8.79
N LYS A 642 14.81 -18.99 -9.20
CA LYS A 642 15.81 -19.59 -8.33
C LYS A 642 17.22 -19.16 -8.71
N PHE A 643 18.05 -18.93 -7.70
CA PHE A 643 19.43 -18.55 -7.89
C PHE A 643 20.27 -19.69 -8.52
N ASP A 644 20.03 -20.93 -8.09
CA ASP A 644 20.79 -22.08 -8.56
C ASP A 644 20.59 -22.28 -10.08
N ASP A 645 19.35 -22.23 -10.57
CA ASP A 645 19.01 -22.29 -11.99
C ASP A 645 19.63 -21.15 -12.83
N PHE A 646 19.84 -19.98 -12.22
CA PHE A 646 20.49 -18.84 -12.87
C PHE A 646 22.00 -19.07 -12.99
N ILE A 647 22.65 -19.52 -11.91
CA ILE A 647 24.09 -19.77 -11.91
C ILE A 647 24.46 -20.97 -12.78
N GLU A 648 23.66 -22.05 -12.81
CA GLU A 648 23.99 -23.23 -13.62
C GLU A 648 24.01 -22.97 -15.14
N ARG A 649 23.41 -21.87 -15.60
CA ARG A 649 23.43 -21.46 -17.02
C ARG A 649 24.79 -20.91 -17.45
N PHE A 650 25.65 -20.57 -16.50
CA PHE A 650 26.93 -19.91 -16.73
C PHE A 650 28.02 -20.62 -15.95
#